data_AF-A0A847P098-F1
#
_entry.id   AF-A0A847P098-F1
#
_cell.length_a   1.000
_cell.length_b   1.000
_cell.length_c   1.000
_cell.angle_alpha   90.00
_cell.angle_beta   90.00
_cell.angle_gamma   90.00
#
_symmetry.space_group_name_H-M   'P 1'
#
loop_
_entity.id
_entity.type
_entity.pdbx_description
1 polymer ?
#
loop_
_entity_poly.entity_id
_entity_poly.type
_entity_poly.pdbx_seq_one_letter_code
_entity_poly.pdbx_strand_id
1 'polypeptide(L)'
;MTLRKIIRKILPVFCLLTGVMEIQGTGLPGEFLLTQRWRDMIAQYSPLNNPAFLTEENYLSARLAFAPILNGEFKHGEVGLTIPIGLYQSAGVTFLFSPEGTVQEGIVSGDNLIPAKGGKSNSNYLIIASYAWHFWNRLSAGLNLSTAIQTAFGDPVWGVGMDLGLTYRLIRDPILGDHLLGLSTQNLIAPQMKGETDEAGAGSFSRDMKFSWLGRYWESRLESAVDFDLKDFWAAAAEFKDGASGTSVAKKLEWDLNVKLGAWVLRLLKMYLQFGFDEDALDYWGMAFGVNAPSVNNGRDLEVLYQYNVMTEKDNDATGHTIYARVAFGKHREEVYARRLARLASLSPNELYNRARKLYSEKKYWDAFFIFSRIIVEFPDFFKNDWVEYYRASCQEELDMRNMAIQNYDKMKDQYTKSSAVPYADLGMMRVYYRNGEYGRVSNQFVELSKPDVPDSLRFHGAYIMGQSYLQINEYGKAIQALSMVPDSHPDYVYAQHALAVVRARLDDQNTSDIVTALENCISTKPVTEGQKEMINRSYLFLGYIFYEENTLSKAVVALRMVPQSSYYFEDALLGQCWTALKARQWNDCITLGQMLRKSSSKTVIQCEGLLIQAYGHLLQKQYDQARTLLMEASEKIKSAVAPDNDTLNYQRMQYESNRLSHSFLAEKVEKLSLSGINSSMSAQNDSLHTAQKDYMKKFDDYFHFTNEHYRSLFFSRNIMKVSEDIEYALATVQKIAGTQADSEKIIQQMQGQQEQIDKEIERLKKEMEELQKKAD
;
A
#
# COMPACT_ATOMS: atom_id res chain seq x y z
N MET A 1 19.05 40.95 6.46
CA MET A 1 18.20 42.12 6.12
C MET A 1 17.01 41.58 5.31
N THR A 2 15.79 41.62 5.84
CA THR A 2 14.65 40.86 5.31
C THR A 2 14.18 41.36 3.94
N LEU A 3 13.93 40.45 3.00
CA LEU A 3 13.43 40.67 1.62
C LEU A 3 12.22 41.64 1.56
N ARG A 4 11.39 41.64 2.62
CA ARG A 4 10.28 42.59 2.83
C ARG A 4 10.69 44.06 2.85
N LYS A 5 11.90 44.41 3.31
CA LYS A 5 12.39 45.80 3.36
C LYS A 5 12.93 46.28 2.00
N ILE A 6 13.34 45.37 1.12
CA ILE A 6 13.79 45.69 -0.25
C ILE A 6 12.56 45.88 -1.15
N ILE A 7 11.57 44.97 -1.07
CA ILE A 7 10.32 45.05 -1.84
C ILE A 7 9.54 46.34 -1.54
N ARG A 8 9.50 46.80 -0.27
CA ARG A 8 8.84 48.07 0.11
C ARG A 8 9.53 49.34 -0.41
N LYS A 9 10.80 49.26 -0.85
CA LYS A 9 11.55 50.40 -1.41
C LYS A 9 11.55 50.44 -2.94
N ILE A 10 11.16 49.35 -3.61
CA ILE A 10 11.06 49.26 -5.08
C ILE A 10 9.69 49.79 -5.57
N LEU A 11 8.65 49.70 -4.73
CA LEU A 11 7.29 50.16 -5.04
C LEU A 11 7.15 51.66 -5.41
N PRO A 12 7.93 52.63 -4.89
CA PRO A 12 7.78 54.04 -5.25
C PRO A 12 8.42 54.42 -6.59
N VAL A 13 9.29 53.56 -7.16
CA VAL A 13 9.92 53.80 -8.48
C VAL A 13 8.93 53.51 -9.61
N PHE A 14 7.87 52.74 -9.35
CA PHE A 14 6.82 52.38 -10.31
C PHE A 14 5.90 53.55 -10.72
N CYS A 15 5.90 54.67 -9.99
CA CYS A 15 4.93 55.76 -10.17
C CYS A 15 5.45 57.00 -10.92
N LEU A 16 6.69 57.02 -11.41
CA LEU A 16 7.33 58.23 -11.97
C LEU A 16 7.47 58.25 -13.51
N LEU A 17 6.87 57.32 -14.25
CA LEU A 17 7.16 57.10 -15.68
C LEU A 17 6.02 57.47 -16.66
N THR A 18 5.03 58.28 -16.27
CA THR A 18 3.92 58.65 -17.18
C THR A 18 3.88 60.17 -17.41
N GLY A 19 4.39 60.62 -18.56
CA GLY A 19 4.16 61.97 -19.08
C GLY A 19 2.80 62.06 -19.78
N VAL A 20 2.19 63.25 -19.82
CA VAL A 20 0.84 63.47 -20.38
C VAL A 20 0.96 64.06 -21.78
N MET A 21 0.74 63.25 -22.81
CA MET A 21 0.31 63.68 -24.15
C MET A 21 -0.69 62.65 -24.67
N GLU A 22 -1.81 63.11 -25.23
CA GLU A 22 -2.82 62.25 -25.88
C GLU A 22 -2.27 61.76 -27.22
N ILE A 23 -2.11 60.44 -27.35
CA ILE A 23 -1.75 59.79 -28.61
C ILE A 23 -3.04 59.28 -29.25
N GLN A 24 -3.32 59.70 -30.48
CA GLN A 24 -4.43 59.19 -31.28
C GLN A 24 -3.88 58.12 -32.24
N GLY A 25 -3.98 56.85 -31.84
CA GLY A 25 -3.61 55.71 -32.70
C GLY A 25 -4.04 54.38 -32.10
N THR A 26 -4.57 53.49 -32.94
CA THR A 26 -4.81 52.08 -32.57
C THR A 26 -3.50 51.32 -32.75
N GLY A 27 -2.89 50.83 -31.67
CA GLY A 27 -1.69 50.00 -31.76
C GLY A 27 -1.95 48.73 -32.59
N LEU A 28 -0.92 48.22 -33.27
CA LEU A 28 -1.03 47.00 -34.08
C LEU A 28 -1.31 45.78 -33.18
N PRO A 29 -2.34 44.95 -33.49
CA PRO A 29 -2.62 43.76 -32.71
C PRO A 29 -1.42 42.79 -32.71
N GLY A 30 -0.85 42.53 -31.53
CA GLY A 30 0.20 41.51 -31.36
C GLY A 30 1.63 42.00 -31.19
N GLU A 31 1.90 43.31 -31.18
CA GLU A 31 3.27 43.81 -30.95
C GLU A 31 3.89 43.30 -29.64
N PHE A 32 3.11 43.23 -28.56
CA PHE A 32 3.57 42.71 -27.26
C PHE A 32 4.10 41.26 -27.33
N LEU A 33 3.67 40.50 -28.34
CA LEU A 33 4.06 39.13 -28.61
C LEU A 33 5.29 39.09 -29.51
N LEU A 34 5.25 39.81 -30.63
CA LEU A 34 6.22 39.71 -31.73
C LEU A 34 7.49 40.52 -31.46
N THR A 35 7.40 41.65 -30.78
CA THR A 35 8.57 42.50 -30.54
C THR A 35 9.40 42.03 -29.35
N GLN A 36 10.70 41.82 -29.58
CA GLN A 36 11.65 41.51 -28.51
C GLN A 36 12.09 42.76 -27.72
N ARG A 37 11.81 43.97 -28.23
CA ARG A 37 12.31 45.24 -27.71
C ARG A 37 12.12 45.42 -26.21
N TRP A 38 10.96 45.03 -25.67
CA TRP A 38 10.61 45.20 -24.25
C TRP A 38 10.93 43.98 -23.37
N ARG A 39 11.41 42.88 -23.95
CA ARG A 39 11.59 41.59 -23.26
C ARG A 39 13.02 41.04 -23.36
N ASP A 40 13.92 41.80 -23.97
CA ASP A 40 15.23 41.32 -24.39
C ASP A 40 16.12 40.81 -23.23
N MET A 41 16.00 41.37 -22.02
CA MET A 41 16.79 40.89 -20.87
C MET A 41 16.36 39.52 -20.35
N ILE A 42 15.11 39.12 -20.58
CA ILE A 42 14.59 37.81 -20.15
C ILE A 42 14.40 36.83 -21.31
N ALA A 43 14.66 37.25 -22.55
CA ALA A 43 14.50 36.44 -23.77
C ALA A 43 15.14 35.04 -23.67
N GLN A 44 16.39 34.97 -23.22
CA GLN A 44 17.12 33.69 -23.03
C GLN A 44 16.53 32.77 -21.94
N TYR A 45 15.64 33.29 -21.10
CA TYR A 45 14.99 32.57 -20.01
C TYR A 45 13.49 32.34 -20.26
N SER A 46 12.95 32.86 -21.38
CA SER A 46 11.55 32.78 -21.71
C SER A 46 11.30 31.75 -22.80
N PRO A 47 10.32 30.83 -22.61
CA PRO A 47 10.00 29.84 -23.61
C PRO A 47 9.28 30.43 -24.81
N LEU A 48 8.76 31.67 -24.75
CA LEU A 48 8.20 32.33 -25.93
C LEU A 48 9.27 32.55 -27.00
N ASN A 49 10.49 32.94 -26.60
CA ASN A 49 11.60 33.10 -27.54
C ASN A 49 12.03 31.75 -28.10
N ASN A 50 12.27 30.78 -27.23
CA ASN A 50 12.53 29.40 -27.63
C ASN A 50 12.18 28.44 -26.47
N PRO A 51 11.23 27.52 -26.64
CA PRO A 51 10.84 26.60 -25.57
C PRO A 51 11.97 25.69 -25.10
N ALA A 52 12.96 25.38 -25.95
CA ALA A 52 14.10 24.54 -25.57
C ALA A 52 15.05 25.22 -24.57
N PHE A 53 15.02 26.55 -24.43
CA PHE A 53 15.83 27.27 -23.42
C PHE A 53 15.51 26.87 -21.98
N LEU A 54 14.32 26.31 -21.71
CA LEU A 54 13.99 25.83 -20.36
C LEU A 54 14.92 24.69 -19.89
N THR A 55 15.59 23.98 -20.81
CA THR A 55 16.58 22.96 -20.45
C THR A 55 17.85 23.53 -19.82
N GLU A 56 18.15 24.80 -20.07
CA GLU A 56 19.32 25.51 -19.53
C GLU A 56 19.11 25.98 -18.07
N GLU A 57 17.87 25.96 -17.59
CA GLU A 57 17.53 26.31 -16.21
C GLU A 57 17.83 25.14 -15.25
N ASN A 58 18.71 25.40 -14.29
CA ASN A 58 19.16 24.40 -13.32
C ASN A 58 18.42 24.42 -11.97
N TYR A 59 17.65 25.49 -11.75
CA TYR A 59 16.90 25.73 -10.51
C TYR A 59 15.44 26.00 -10.86
N LEU A 60 14.56 25.87 -9.86
CA LEU A 60 13.23 26.45 -9.94
C LEU A 60 13.39 27.96 -10.06
N SER A 61 12.90 28.59 -11.12
CA SER A 61 13.08 30.03 -11.33
C SER A 61 11.76 30.74 -11.64
N ALA A 62 11.64 31.97 -11.15
CA ALA A 62 10.58 32.89 -11.49
C ALA A 62 11.18 34.10 -12.21
N ARG A 63 10.51 34.56 -13.27
CA ARG A 63 10.89 35.73 -14.07
C ARG A 63 9.73 36.70 -14.20
N LEU A 64 10.07 37.97 -14.33
CA LEU A 64 9.14 39.07 -14.56
C LEU A 64 9.79 40.09 -15.51
N ALA A 65 9.02 40.57 -16.47
CA ALA A 65 9.30 41.78 -17.25
C ALA A 65 8.06 42.66 -17.23
N PHE A 66 8.25 43.98 -17.12
CA PHE A 66 7.16 44.94 -17.21
C PHE A 66 7.62 46.21 -17.91
N ALA A 67 6.90 46.59 -18.97
CA ALA A 67 7.21 47.72 -19.82
C ALA A 67 5.95 48.57 -20.07
N PRO A 68 5.85 49.76 -19.47
CA PRO A 68 4.92 50.78 -19.91
C PRO A 68 5.50 51.48 -21.14
N ILE A 69 4.82 51.39 -22.29
CA ILE A 69 5.25 51.96 -23.57
C ILE A 69 4.23 53.02 -23.99
N LEU A 70 4.68 54.02 -24.76
CA LEU A 70 3.87 55.17 -25.21
C LEU A 70 3.15 55.84 -24.02
N ASN A 71 3.93 56.36 -23.06
CA ASN A 71 3.43 56.99 -21.83
C ASN A 71 2.52 56.11 -20.93
N GLY A 72 2.53 54.80 -21.14
CA GLY A 72 1.77 53.84 -20.34
C GLY A 72 0.39 53.51 -20.90
N GLU A 73 0.10 53.94 -22.13
CA GLU A 73 -1.07 53.48 -22.89
C GLU A 73 -0.99 51.98 -23.17
N PHE A 74 0.20 51.43 -23.41
CA PHE A 74 0.41 49.99 -23.54
C PHE A 74 1.25 49.48 -22.37
N LYS A 75 0.72 48.51 -21.62
CA LYS A 75 1.41 47.94 -20.45
C LYS A 75 1.79 46.49 -20.72
N HIS A 76 2.90 46.27 -21.39
CA HIS A 76 3.37 44.91 -21.64
C HIS A 76 3.97 44.29 -20.38
N GLY A 77 3.65 43.03 -20.13
CA GLY A 77 4.24 42.29 -19.04
C GLY A 77 4.33 40.80 -19.31
N GLU A 78 5.37 40.19 -18.76
CA GLU A 78 5.56 38.73 -18.74
C GLU A 78 5.82 38.31 -17.30
N VAL A 79 5.14 37.25 -16.85
CA VAL A 79 5.46 36.53 -15.62
C VAL A 79 5.62 35.06 -15.96
N GLY A 80 6.73 34.46 -15.55
CA GLY A 80 7.05 33.08 -15.91
C GLY A 80 7.64 32.29 -14.76
N LEU A 81 7.39 30.99 -14.76
CA LEU A 81 7.91 30.03 -13.81
C LEU A 81 8.49 28.83 -14.57
N THR A 82 9.73 28.44 -14.27
CA THR A 82 10.42 27.30 -14.88
C THR A 82 10.78 26.27 -13.81
N ILE A 83 10.45 25.01 -14.04
CA ILE A 83 10.62 23.89 -13.12
C ILE A 83 11.47 22.79 -13.79
N PRO A 84 12.71 22.55 -13.33
CA PRO A 84 13.48 21.37 -13.71
C PRO A 84 12.85 20.11 -13.09
N ILE A 85 12.27 19.22 -13.90
CA ILE A 85 11.57 18.00 -13.43
C ILE A 85 12.54 16.85 -13.17
N GLY A 86 13.59 16.76 -13.98
CA GLY A 86 14.64 15.74 -13.87
C GLY A 86 15.99 16.30 -14.32
N LEU A 87 16.95 15.41 -14.64
CA LEU A 87 18.24 15.82 -15.21
C LEU A 87 18.10 16.47 -16.59
N TYR A 88 17.17 15.96 -17.40
CA TYR A 88 17.08 16.31 -18.82
C TYR A 88 15.78 17.02 -19.21
N GLN A 89 14.84 17.17 -18.29
CA GLN A 89 13.48 17.63 -18.60
C GLN A 89 13.12 18.83 -17.75
N SER A 90 12.53 19.84 -18.37
CA SER A 90 12.05 21.05 -17.72
C SER A 90 10.64 21.37 -18.21
N ALA A 91 9.81 21.89 -17.34
CA ALA A 91 8.51 22.45 -17.71
C ALA A 91 8.44 23.92 -17.30
N GLY A 92 7.58 24.69 -17.95
CA GLY A 92 7.37 26.08 -17.62
C GLY A 92 5.93 26.51 -17.84
N VAL A 93 5.53 27.55 -17.13
CA VAL A 93 4.29 28.28 -17.38
C VAL A 93 4.65 29.75 -17.51
N THR A 94 4.13 30.40 -18.56
CA THR A 94 4.34 31.83 -18.81
C THR A 94 3.00 32.50 -19.02
N PHE A 95 2.82 33.67 -18.43
CA PHE A 95 1.67 34.54 -18.63
C PHE A 95 2.16 35.87 -19.17
N LEU A 96 1.74 36.21 -20.38
CA LEU A 96 1.92 37.54 -20.95
C LEU A 96 0.60 38.31 -20.88
N PHE A 97 0.72 39.60 -20.64
CA PHE A 97 -0.40 40.51 -20.62
C PHE A 97 -0.03 41.84 -21.28
N SER A 98 -0.99 42.45 -21.94
CA SER A 98 -0.89 43.78 -22.51
C SER A 98 -2.25 44.48 -22.43
N PRO A 99 -2.68 44.95 -21.24
CA PRO A 99 -3.80 45.87 -21.13
C PRO A 99 -3.43 47.21 -21.76
N GLU A 100 -4.36 47.72 -22.55
CA GLU A 100 -4.23 48.99 -23.27
C GLU A 100 -5.02 50.10 -22.56
N GLY A 101 -4.81 51.33 -23.02
CA GLY A 101 -5.55 52.51 -22.63
C GLY A 101 -7.05 52.42 -22.91
N THR A 102 -7.80 53.40 -22.40
CA THR A 102 -9.23 53.51 -22.69
C THR A 102 -9.43 54.49 -23.84
N VAL A 103 -10.06 54.03 -24.91
CA VAL A 103 -10.48 54.87 -26.04
C VAL A 103 -11.92 55.33 -25.80
N GLN A 104 -12.19 56.61 -26.01
CA GLN A 104 -13.55 57.14 -25.95
C GLN A 104 -14.29 56.86 -27.26
N GLU A 105 -15.52 56.38 -27.15
CA GLU A 105 -16.40 56.24 -28.31
C GLU A 105 -16.73 57.62 -28.90
N GLY A 106 -16.77 57.75 -30.23
CA GLY A 106 -17.11 58.99 -30.92
C GLY A 106 -18.34 58.81 -31.81
N ILE A 107 -19.24 59.78 -31.81
CA ILE A 107 -20.33 59.89 -32.78
C ILE A 107 -19.88 60.88 -33.85
N VAL A 108 -19.81 60.41 -35.10
CA VAL A 108 -19.49 61.27 -36.25
C VAL A 108 -20.73 62.10 -36.60
N SER A 109 -20.61 63.43 -36.58
CA SER A 109 -21.67 64.38 -36.93
C SER A 109 -21.13 65.42 -37.93
N GLY A 110 -21.38 65.20 -39.22
CA GLY A 110 -20.72 65.96 -40.30
C GLY A 110 -19.21 65.68 -40.32
N ASP A 111 -18.38 66.71 -40.46
CA ASP A 111 -16.91 66.62 -40.39
C ASP A 111 -16.37 66.62 -38.95
N ASN A 112 -17.24 66.63 -37.93
CA ASN A 112 -16.84 66.69 -36.53
C ASN A 112 -17.08 65.36 -35.81
N LEU A 113 -16.10 64.93 -35.02
CA LEU A 113 -16.22 63.80 -34.10
C LEU A 113 -16.66 64.31 -32.72
N ILE A 114 -17.84 63.93 -32.26
CA ILE A 114 -18.37 64.31 -30.93
C ILE A 114 -18.15 63.12 -29.98
N PRO A 115 -17.45 63.28 -28.84
CA PRO A 115 -17.24 62.19 -27.89
C PRO A 115 -18.57 61.71 -27.29
N ALA A 116 -18.80 60.40 -27.32
CA ALA A 116 -19.96 59.72 -26.74
C ALA A 116 -19.72 59.36 -25.26
N LYS A 117 -20.78 59.00 -24.53
CA LYS A 117 -20.68 58.50 -23.15
C LYS A 117 -20.34 57.01 -23.17
N GLY A 118 -19.06 56.68 -23.24
CA GLY A 118 -18.56 55.29 -23.17
C GLY A 118 -17.07 55.21 -23.43
N GLY A 119 -16.35 54.42 -22.62
CA GLY A 119 -14.94 54.13 -22.81
C GLY A 119 -14.75 52.64 -23.07
N LYS A 120 -14.06 52.28 -24.15
CA LYS A 120 -13.69 50.90 -24.49
C LYS A 120 -12.20 50.72 -24.24
N SER A 121 -11.81 49.53 -23.80
CA SER A 121 -10.39 49.18 -23.64
C SER A 121 -10.12 47.82 -24.27
N ASN A 122 -8.91 47.65 -24.79
CA ASN A 122 -8.43 46.35 -25.25
C ASN A 122 -7.52 45.73 -24.19
N SER A 123 -7.58 44.42 -24.05
CA SER A 123 -6.69 43.66 -23.18
C SER A 123 -6.32 42.36 -23.87
N ASN A 124 -5.02 42.17 -24.05
CA ASN A 124 -4.47 40.97 -24.65
C ASN A 124 -3.76 40.14 -23.57
N TYR A 125 -4.02 38.84 -23.57
CA TYR A 125 -3.42 37.88 -22.65
C TYR A 125 -2.93 36.65 -23.43
N LEU A 126 -1.78 36.10 -23.04
CA LEU A 126 -1.28 34.83 -23.57
C LEU A 126 -0.79 33.96 -22.41
N ILE A 127 -1.40 32.79 -22.25
CA ILE A 127 -0.93 31.77 -21.31
C ILE A 127 -0.19 30.71 -22.10
N ILE A 128 1.03 30.37 -21.69
CA ILE A 128 1.88 29.38 -22.36
C ILE A 128 2.24 28.29 -21.35
N ALA A 129 1.89 27.05 -21.69
CA ALA A 129 2.43 25.86 -21.06
C ALA A 129 3.56 25.31 -21.91
N SER A 130 4.73 25.10 -21.31
CA SER A 130 5.95 24.76 -22.04
C SER A 130 6.56 23.48 -21.48
N TYR A 131 7.08 22.63 -22.36
CA TYR A 131 7.86 21.45 -22.00
C TYR A 131 9.12 21.39 -22.84
N ALA A 132 10.25 21.08 -22.21
CA ALA A 132 11.53 20.97 -22.89
C ALA A 132 12.30 19.74 -22.43
N TRP A 133 13.02 19.14 -23.37
CA TRP A 133 13.75 17.90 -23.17
C TRP A 133 15.12 17.98 -23.85
N HIS A 134 16.16 17.75 -23.05
CA HIS A 134 17.51 17.51 -23.48
C HIS A 134 17.66 16.03 -23.86
N PHE A 135 17.45 15.71 -25.14
CA PHE A 135 17.32 14.34 -25.59
C PHE A 135 18.63 13.73 -26.11
N TRP A 136 19.62 14.55 -26.51
CA TRP A 136 20.85 14.01 -27.06
C TRP A 136 22.07 14.95 -26.90
N ASN A 137 22.94 14.66 -25.93
CA ASN A 137 24.27 15.24 -25.72
C ASN A 137 24.35 16.79 -25.70
N ARG A 138 24.26 17.42 -26.86
CA ARG A 138 24.31 18.89 -27.06
C ARG A 138 22.99 19.46 -27.57
N LEU A 139 22.00 18.61 -27.84
CA LEU A 139 20.71 18.97 -28.42
C LEU A 139 19.59 18.93 -27.37
N SER A 140 18.77 19.99 -27.38
CA SER A 140 17.50 20.03 -26.68
C SER A 140 16.38 20.41 -27.63
N ALA A 141 15.17 19.94 -27.33
CA ALA A 141 13.93 20.33 -27.99
C ALA A 141 12.94 20.87 -26.97
N GLY A 142 12.02 21.72 -27.42
CA GLY A 142 10.94 22.25 -26.61
C GLY A 142 9.68 22.46 -27.42
N LEU A 143 8.56 22.47 -26.72
CA LEU A 143 7.23 22.70 -27.25
C LEU A 143 6.49 23.70 -26.34
N ASN A 144 5.80 24.65 -26.95
CA ASN A 144 4.82 25.50 -26.28
C ASN A 144 3.42 25.12 -26.74
N LEU A 145 2.49 25.09 -25.80
CA LEU A 145 1.06 25.17 -26.05
C LEU A 145 0.57 26.49 -25.47
N SER A 146 -0.02 27.34 -26.30
CA SER A 146 -0.43 28.68 -25.92
C SER A 146 -1.94 28.87 -26.03
N THR A 147 -2.50 29.73 -25.18
CA THR A 147 -3.90 30.17 -25.22
C THR A 147 -3.92 31.68 -25.18
N ALA A 148 -4.33 32.29 -26.28
CA ALA A 148 -4.48 33.72 -26.42
C ALA A 148 -5.92 34.14 -26.07
N ILE A 149 -6.08 35.26 -25.41
CA ILE A 149 -7.36 35.90 -25.11
C ILE A 149 -7.23 37.37 -25.45
N GLN A 150 -8.17 37.91 -26.23
CA GLN A 150 -8.19 39.32 -26.63
C GLN A 150 -9.62 39.85 -26.52
N THR A 151 -9.79 41.04 -25.96
CA THR A 151 -11.12 41.68 -25.88
C THR A 151 -11.47 42.44 -27.16
N ALA A 152 -10.48 42.95 -27.91
CA ALA A 152 -10.67 43.70 -29.16
C ALA A 152 -11.75 44.81 -29.05
N PHE A 153 -11.78 45.53 -27.93
CA PHE A 153 -12.77 46.57 -27.61
C PHE A 153 -14.24 46.07 -27.56
N GLY A 154 -14.45 44.76 -27.42
CA GLY A 154 -15.74 44.07 -27.32
C GLY A 154 -15.69 42.84 -26.41
N ASP A 155 -16.46 41.79 -26.74
CA ASP A 155 -16.47 40.53 -25.98
C ASP A 155 -15.17 39.74 -26.18
N PRO A 156 -14.63 39.10 -25.13
CA PRO A 156 -13.37 38.38 -25.20
C PRO A 156 -13.42 37.18 -26.14
N VAL A 157 -12.50 37.16 -27.10
CA VAL A 157 -12.24 36.05 -28.02
C VAL A 157 -10.99 35.31 -27.57
N TRP A 158 -10.96 33.99 -27.78
CA TRP A 158 -9.82 33.16 -27.43
C TRP A 158 -9.41 32.23 -28.56
N GLY A 159 -8.13 31.87 -28.60
CA GLY A 159 -7.56 30.95 -29.56
C GLY A 159 -6.42 30.15 -28.94
N VAL A 160 -6.09 29.01 -29.54
CA VAL A 160 -4.97 28.16 -29.11
C VAL A 160 -3.86 28.16 -30.15
N GLY A 161 -2.62 28.14 -29.68
CA GLY A 161 -1.43 28.10 -30.53
C GLY A 161 -0.42 27.08 -30.07
N MET A 162 0.58 26.84 -30.92
CA MET A 162 1.65 25.90 -30.65
C MET A 162 2.95 26.34 -31.31
N ASP A 163 4.06 26.16 -30.59
CA ASP A 163 5.41 26.47 -31.08
C ASP A 163 6.39 25.35 -30.79
N LEU A 164 7.42 25.28 -31.62
CA LEU A 164 8.55 24.36 -31.46
C LEU A 164 9.85 25.14 -31.31
N GLY A 165 10.79 24.53 -30.59
CA GLY A 165 12.12 25.09 -30.41
C GLY A 165 13.17 24.01 -30.29
N LEU A 166 14.35 24.30 -30.78
CA LEU A 166 15.54 23.48 -30.71
C LEU A 166 16.69 24.33 -30.21
N THR A 167 17.59 23.73 -29.44
CA THR A 167 18.88 24.32 -29.13
C THR A 167 20.00 23.33 -29.35
N TYR A 168 21.17 23.85 -29.72
CA TYR A 168 22.40 23.11 -29.89
C TYR A 168 23.55 23.82 -29.19
N ARG A 169 24.16 23.18 -28.20
CA ARG A 169 25.34 23.70 -27.50
C ARG A 169 26.59 23.46 -28.35
N LEU A 170 27.13 24.52 -28.94
CA LEU A 170 28.24 24.45 -29.89
C LEU A 170 29.56 24.13 -29.17
N ILE A 171 29.90 24.91 -28.15
CA ILE A 171 31.16 24.82 -27.40
C ILE A 171 30.85 25.04 -25.92
N ARG A 172 31.55 24.29 -25.07
CA ARG A 172 31.63 24.54 -23.63
C ARG A 172 33.09 24.42 -23.21
N ASP A 173 33.75 25.57 -23.11
CA ASP A 173 35.18 25.67 -22.85
C ASP A 173 35.44 26.63 -21.67
N PRO A 174 36.46 26.41 -20.82
CA PRO A 174 36.75 27.29 -19.70
C PRO A 174 37.11 28.74 -20.09
N ILE A 175 37.68 28.96 -21.28
CA ILE A 175 38.17 30.26 -21.75
C ILE A 175 37.20 30.86 -22.77
N LEU A 176 36.85 30.09 -23.81
CA LEU A 176 35.92 30.54 -24.85
C LEU A 176 34.48 30.60 -24.34
N GLY A 177 34.18 29.91 -23.23
CA GLY A 177 32.90 29.98 -22.58
C GLY A 177 31.87 29.01 -23.15
N ASP A 178 30.58 29.32 -22.92
CA ASP A 178 29.45 28.54 -23.41
C ASP A 178 28.77 29.25 -24.57
N HIS A 179 28.51 28.51 -25.65
CA HIS A 179 27.85 29.00 -26.85
C HIS A 179 26.66 28.13 -27.20
N LEU A 180 25.48 28.72 -27.18
CA LEU A 180 24.22 28.06 -27.49
C LEU A 180 23.63 28.64 -28.76
N LEU A 181 23.32 27.77 -29.72
CA LEU A 181 22.52 28.10 -30.89
C LEU A 181 21.07 27.68 -30.63
N GLY A 182 20.12 28.49 -31.05
CA GLY A 182 18.70 28.25 -30.94
C GLY A 182 18.02 28.42 -32.30
N LEU A 183 17.06 27.56 -32.58
CA LEU A 183 16.11 27.70 -33.68
C LEU A 183 14.72 27.49 -33.11
N SER A 184 13.81 28.43 -33.32
CA SER A 184 12.43 28.31 -32.84
C SER A 184 11.46 28.90 -33.84
N THR A 185 10.21 28.51 -33.66
CA THR A 185 9.07 29.13 -34.32
C THR A 185 8.29 29.93 -33.29
N GLN A 186 7.68 31.03 -33.70
CA GLN A 186 6.69 31.75 -32.91
C GLN A 186 5.40 31.83 -33.71
N ASN A 187 4.30 31.40 -33.09
CA ASN A 187 3.01 31.17 -33.72
C ASN A 187 3.04 30.16 -34.88
N LEU A 188 3.80 29.05 -34.77
CA LEU A 188 3.82 28.01 -35.84
C LEU A 188 2.39 27.54 -36.17
N ILE A 189 1.64 27.23 -35.11
CA ILE A 189 0.18 27.24 -35.16
C ILE A 189 -0.25 28.52 -34.45
N ALA A 190 -0.65 29.53 -35.22
CA ALA A 190 -1.09 30.81 -34.67
C ALA A 190 -2.49 30.69 -34.04
N PRO A 191 -2.72 31.24 -32.84
CA PRO A 191 -4.07 31.44 -32.30
C PRO A 191 -4.96 32.17 -33.30
N GLN A 192 -6.09 31.56 -33.65
CA GLN A 192 -7.10 32.21 -34.50
C GLN A 192 -7.99 33.11 -33.65
N MET A 193 -7.81 34.43 -33.76
CA MET A 193 -8.66 35.41 -33.10
C MET A 193 -9.81 35.74 -34.06
N LYS A 194 -11.03 35.25 -33.77
CA LYS A 194 -12.22 35.55 -34.59
C LYS A 194 -12.57 37.05 -34.51
N GLY A 195 -12.47 37.77 -35.62
CA GLY A 195 -13.09 39.10 -35.81
C GLY A 195 -14.47 39.00 -36.49
N GLU A 196 -15.22 40.11 -36.54
CA GLU A 196 -16.56 40.19 -37.18
C GLU A 196 -16.56 40.01 -38.71
N THR A 197 -15.40 40.00 -39.37
CA THR A 197 -15.29 39.78 -40.82
C THR A 197 -14.81 38.36 -41.12
N ASP A 198 -15.66 37.56 -41.78
CA ASP A 198 -15.42 36.19 -42.27
C ASP A 198 -14.36 36.11 -43.42
N GLU A 199 -13.25 36.83 -43.30
CA GLU A 199 -12.09 36.61 -44.18
C GLU A 199 -11.13 35.60 -43.53
N ALA A 200 -10.85 34.50 -44.24
CA ALA A 200 -9.88 33.50 -43.80
C ALA A 200 -8.49 34.16 -43.63
N GLY A 201 -8.04 34.34 -42.37
CA GLY A 201 -6.75 34.96 -42.03
C GLY A 201 -6.85 36.37 -41.40
N ALA A 202 -8.03 37.01 -41.39
CA ALA A 202 -8.22 38.29 -40.72
C ALA A 202 -8.28 38.09 -39.18
N GLY A 203 -7.11 38.11 -38.52
CA GLY A 203 -6.99 38.04 -37.06
C GLY A 203 -5.99 37.04 -36.49
N SER A 204 -5.16 36.36 -37.32
CA SER A 204 -4.07 35.51 -36.81
C SER A 204 -2.79 36.31 -36.60
N PHE A 205 -2.07 36.03 -35.50
CA PHE A 205 -0.72 36.58 -35.28
C PHE A 205 0.26 36.12 -36.37
N SER A 206 1.24 36.97 -36.69
CA SER A 206 2.33 36.66 -37.62
C SER A 206 3.09 35.40 -37.18
N ARG A 207 3.50 34.61 -38.17
CA ARG A 207 4.25 33.36 -37.96
C ARG A 207 5.72 33.61 -38.22
N ASP A 208 6.52 33.53 -37.16
CA ASP A 208 7.92 33.91 -37.22
C ASP A 208 8.82 32.69 -37.02
N MET A 209 9.99 32.74 -37.64
CA MET A 209 11.08 31.81 -37.39
C MET A 209 12.26 32.59 -36.82
N LYS A 210 12.76 32.14 -35.67
CA LYS A 210 13.79 32.80 -34.90
C LYS A 210 15.05 31.98 -34.82
N PHE A 211 16.18 32.63 -35.08
CA PHE A 211 17.52 32.10 -34.86
C PHE A 211 18.17 32.87 -33.73
N SER A 212 18.67 32.15 -32.73
CA SER A 212 19.30 32.76 -31.56
C SER A 212 20.72 32.24 -31.42
N TRP A 213 21.64 33.11 -31.04
CA TRP A 213 22.96 32.74 -30.55
C TRP A 213 23.20 33.42 -29.21
N LEU A 214 23.58 32.63 -28.21
CA LEU A 214 23.91 33.10 -26.87
C LEU A 214 25.36 32.69 -26.55
N GLY A 215 26.20 33.67 -26.27
CA GLY A 215 27.59 33.49 -25.86
C GLY A 215 27.80 33.98 -24.42
N ARG A 216 28.43 33.16 -23.58
CA ARG A 216 28.81 33.50 -22.21
C ARG A 216 30.28 33.23 -22.00
N TYR A 217 31.07 34.25 -21.74
CA TYR A 217 32.53 34.16 -21.65
C TYR A 217 33.01 34.35 -20.22
N TRP A 218 34.16 33.76 -19.90
CA TRP A 218 34.87 33.96 -18.63
C TRP A 218 33.97 33.82 -17.39
N GLU A 219 33.34 32.65 -17.25
CA GLU A 219 32.38 32.38 -16.16
C GLU A 219 31.19 33.36 -16.14
N SER A 220 30.65 33.68 -17.32
CA SER A 220 29.54 34.62 -17.51
C SER A 220 29.84 36.06 -17.08
N ARG A 221 31.11 36.48 -17.09
CA ARG A 221 31.47 37.89 -16.88
C ARG A 221 31.18 38.76 -18.08
N LEU A 222 31.23 38.18 -19.28
CA LEU A 222 30.78 38.82 -20.50
C LEU A 222 29.70 37.96 -21.13
N GLU A 223 28.68 38.61 -21.65
CA GLU A 223 27.55 37.98 -22.30
C GLU A 223 27.35 38.62 -23.67
N SER A 224 27.05 37.83 -24.69
CA SER A 224 26.64 38.34 -26.00
C SER A 224 25.44 37.56 -26.48
N ALA A 225 24.49 38.23 -27.13
CA ALA A 225 23.38 37.57 -27.78
C ALA A 225 23.11 38.17 -29.15
N VAL A 226 22.71 37.33 -30.08
CA VAL A 226 22.20 37.72 -31.39
C VAL A 226 20.91 36.96 -31.62
N ASP A 227 19.82 37.67 -31.87
CA ASP A 227 18.53 37.11 -32.24
C ASP A 227 18.14 37.64 -33.62
N PHE A 228 17.95 36.75 -34.59
CA PHE A 228 17.50 37.08 -35.93
C PHE A 228 16.11 36.49 -36.14
N ASP A 229 15.14 37.34 -36.41
CA ASP A 229 13.75 37.00 -36.61
C ASP A 229 13.39 37.15 -38.09
N LEU A 230 12.85 36.09 -38.69
CA LEU A 230 12.26 36.12 -40.03
C LEU A 230 10.74 36.07 -39.88
N LYS A 231 10.08 37.19 -40.22
CA LYS A 231 8.64 37.34 -40.07
C LYS A 231 7.89 36.75 -41.25
N ASP A 232 6.66 36.29 -41.00
CA ASP A 232 5.74 35.77 -42.02
C ASP A 232 6.34 34.69 -42.95
N PHE A 233 7.24 33.86 -42.42
CA PHE A 233 7.99 32.89 -43.22
C PHE A 233 7.07 31.86 -43.90
N TRP A 234 5.92 31.54 -43.28
CA TRP A 234 4.88 30.66 -43.80
C TRP A 234 3.61 31.41 -44.26
N ALA A 235 3.66 32.73 -44.50
CA ALA A 235 2.52 33.47 -45.03
C ALA A 235 2.26 33.15 -46.50
N ALA A 236 0.98 33.04 -46.88
CA ALA A 236 0.57 32.83 -48.27
C ALA A 236 0.68 34.14 -49.08
N ALA A 237 1.01 34.07 -50.37
CA ALA A 237 1.14 35.28 -51.20
C ALA A 237 -0.17 36.11 -51.26
N ALA A 238 -1.33 35.47 -51.06
CA ALA A 238 -2.63 36.13 -51.02
C ALA A 238 -2.86 37.00 -49.76
N GLU A 239 -2.03 36.84 -48.72
CA GLU A 239 -2.08 37.62 -47.47
C GLU A 239 -1.40 39.00 -47.62
N PHE A 240 -0.64 39.22 -48.71
CA PHE A 240 0.02 40.50 -49.03
C PHE A 240 -0.82 41.31 -50.04
N LYS A 241 -1.69 42.20 -49.57
CA LYS A 241 -2.53 43.09 -50.41
C LYS A 241 -2.16 44.56 -50.20
N ASP A 242 -2.24 45.35 -51.27
CA ASP A 242 -2.16 46.81 -51.18
C ASP A 242 -3.49 47.37 -50.66
N GLY A 243 -3.46 48.04 -49.51
CA GLY A 243 -4.64 48.59 -48.85
C GLY A 243 -5.35 49.70 -49.64
N ALA A 244 -4.70 50.32 -50.63
CA ALA A 244 -5.30 51.40 -51.42
C ALA A 244 -5.98 50.93 -52.72
N SER A 245 -5.59 49.79 -53.28
CA SER A 245 -6.02 49.34 -54.62
C SER A 245 -6.53 47.90 -54.67
N GLY A 246 -6.41 47.11 -53.60
CA GLY A 246 -6.88 45.73 -53.53
C GLY A 246 -6.13 44.74 -54.44
N THR A 247 -5.06 45.19 -55.11
CA THR A 247 -4.17 44.32 -55.89
C THR A 247 -3.18 43.57 -54.99
N SER A 248 -2.94 42.30 -55.30
CA SER A 248 -1.92 41.48 -54.62
C SER A 248 -0.53 42.06 -54.89
N VAL A 249 0.21 42.34 -53.82
CA VAL A 249 1.60 42.81 -53.88
C VAL A 249 2.54 41.59 -53.89
N ALA A 250 3.73 41.74 -54.45
CA ALA A 250 4.75 40.69 -54.34
C ALA A 250 5.06 40.42 -52.85
N LYS A 251 5.10 39.14 -52.45
CA LYS A 251 5.48 38.72 -51.09
C LYS A 251 6.81 39.36 -50.71
N LYS A 252 6.82 40.15 -49.64
CA LYS A 252 8.02 40.75 -49.04
C LYS A 252 8.16 40.16 -47.63
N LEU A 253 9.27 39.48 -47.38
CA LEU A 253 9.59 38.93 -46.05
C LEU A 253 10.35 40.00 -45.26
N GLU A 254 9.83 40.33 -44.09
CA GLU A 254 10.48 41.23 -43.14
C GLU A 254 11.42 40.47 -42.22
N TRP A 255 12.44 41.14 -41.72
CA TRP A 255 13.39 40.56 -40.77
C TRP A 255 13.83 41.60 -39.73
N ASP A 256 14.10 41.11 -38.52
CA ASP A 256 14.68 41.91 -37.43
C ASP A 256 15.95 41.24 -36.91
N LEU A 257 16.95 42.02 -36.53
CA LEU A 257 18.18 41.56 -35.90
C LEU A 257 18.41 42.31 -34.59
N ASN A 258 18.41 41.59 -33.47
CA ASN A 258 18.69 42.13 -32.15
C ASN A 258 20.06 41.66 -31.68
N VAL A 259 20.94 42.61 -31.36
CA VAL A 259 22.29 42.35 -30.87
C VAL A 259 22.44 42.92 -29.47
N LYS A 260 22.96 42.09 -28.54
CA LYS A 260 23.20 42.46 -27.15
C LYS A 260 24.62 42.14 -26.72
N LEU A 261 25.22 43.06 -25.99
CA LEU A 261 26.54 42.92 -25.37
C LEU A 261 26.44 43.29 -23.89
N GLY A 262 26.80 42.37 -23.01
CA GLY A 262 26.67 42.48 -21.57
C GLY A 262 27.98 42.28 -20.83
N ALA A 263 28.12 42.97 -19.70
CA ALA A 263 29.22 42.79 -18.77
C ALA A 263 28.72 42.71 -17.33
N TRP A 264 29.23 41.73 -16.58
CA TRP A 264 29.00 41.55 -15.15
C TRP A 264 30.20 42.04 -14.34
N VAL A 265 30.10 43.28 -13.89
CA VAL A 265 31.14 44.04 -13.22
C VAL A 265 31.06 43.81 -11.71
N LEU A 266 32.21 43.57 -11.07
CA LEU A 266 32.36 43.33 -9.63
C LEU A 266 31.49 42.17 -9.08
N ARG A 267 31.06 41.22 -9.93
CA ARG A 267 30.17 40.10 -9.58
C ARG A 267 28.87 40.54 -8.89
N LEU A 268 28.42 41.76 -9.18
CA LEU A 268 27.19 42.33 -8.63
C LEU A 268 26.45 43.16 -9.68
N LEU A 269 27.14 44.07 -10.38
CA LEU A 269 26.53 45.01 -11.31
C LEU A 269 26.50 44.43 -12.71
N LYS A 270 25.33 44.40 -13.34
CA LYS A 270 25.18 44.02 -14.74
C LYS A 270 24.88 45.24 -15.59
N MET A 271 25.54 45.33 -16.73
CA MET A 271 25.34 46.38 -17.73
C MET A 271 25.24 45.74 -19.11
N TYR A 272 24.33 46.23 -19.94
CA TYR A 272 24.11 45.77 -21.30
C TYR A 272 23.99 46.94 -22.26
N LEU A 273 24.51 46.75 -23.47
CA LEU A 273 24.21 47.53 -24.67
C LEU A 273 23.35 46.69 -25.60
N GLN A 274 22.36 47.31 -26.23
CA GLN A 274 21.42 46.67 -27.14
C GLN A 274 21.32 47.48 -28.43
N PHE A 275 21.20 46.78 -29.55
CA PHE A 275 20.97 47.35 -30.88
C PHE A 275 19.96 46.48 -31.62
N GLY A 276 18.93 47.11 -32.20
CA GLY A 276 18.00 46.46 -33.10
C GLY A 276 18.18 47.00 -34.51
N PHE A 277 18.15 46.10 -35.49
CA PHE A 277 18.21 46.44 -36.90
C PHE A 277 17.02 45.83 -37.62
N ASP A 278 16.50 46.55 -38.60
CA ASP A 278 15.44 46.12 -39.52
C ASP A 278 15.82 46.51 -40.96
N GLU A 279 14.83 46.57 -41.87
CA GLU A 279 15.04 46.90 -43.28
C GLU A 279 15.59 48.32 -43.52
N ASP A 280 15.32 49.26 -42.60
CA ASP A 280 15.69 50.68 -42.69
C ASP A 280 16.99 50.99 -41.91
N ALA A 281 17.76 49.95 -41.60
CA ALA A 281 19.04 49.92 -40.87
C ALA A 281 18.90 49.83 -39.35
N LEU A 282 19.34 50.85 -38.59
CA LEU A 282 19.34 50.78 -37.11
C LEU A 282 17.99 51.29 -36.60
N ASP A 283 17.12 50.39 -36.16
CA ASP A 283 15.77 50.65 -35.62
C ASP A 283 15.82 51.28 -34.21
N TYR A 284 16.59 50.65 -33.30
CA TYR A 284 16.76 51.15 -31.94
C TYR A 284 18.13 50.86 -31.37
N TRP A 285 18.52 51.63 -30.36
CA TRP A 285 19.63 51.28 -29.48
C TRP A 285 19.24 51.54 -28.03
N GLY A 286 19.86 50.82 -27.11
CA GLY A 286 19.48 50.88 -25.70
C GLY A 286 20.58 50.45 -24.76
N MET A 287 20.33 50.72 -23.48
CA MET A 287 21.17 50.27 -22.38
C MET A 287 20.31 49.64 -21.29
N ALA A 288 20.85 48.62 -20.63
CA ALA A 288 20.27 48.09 -19.41
C ALA A 288 21.30 48.05 -18.29
N PHE A 289 20.88 48.38 -17.07
CA PHE A 289 21.71 48.32 -15.88
C PHE A 289 20.95 47.69 -14.72
N GLY A 290 21.67 47.04 -13.82
CA GLY A 290 21.09 46.58 -12.58
C GLY A 290 22.01 45.68 -11.78
N VAL A 291 21.41 44.86 -10.92
CA VAL A 291 22.12 44.04 -9.94
C VAL A 291 21.77 42.57 -10.12
N ASN A 292 22.77 41.69 -10.11
CA ASN A 292 22.60 40.26 -9.83
C ASN A 292 23.41 39.93 -8.58
N ALA A 293 22.73 39.52 -7.50
CA ALA A 293 23.34 39.32 -6.19
C ALA A 293 23.26 37.84 -5.74
N PRO A 294 23.99 36.92 -6.39
CA PRO A 294 23.91 35.50 -6.04
C PRO A 294 24.44 35.19 -4.64
N SER A 295 25.38 35.99 -4.13
CA SER A 295 25.88 35.88 -2.75
C SER A 295 24.78 36.05 -1.69
N VAL A 296 23.73 36.82 -1.98
CA VAL A 296 22.59 37.06 -1.07
C VAL A 296 21.56 35.93 -1.13
N ASN A 297 21.52 35.17 -2.24
CA ASN A 297 20.56 34.08 -2.46
C ASN A 297 21.27 32.69 -2.48
N ASN A 298 22.26 32.50 -1.59
CA ASN A 298 22.99 31.24 -1.42
C ASN A 298 23.62 30.69 -2.72
N GLY A 299 24.21 31.56 -3.53
CA GLY A 299 24.83 31.21 -4.81
C GLY A 299 23.85 31.10 -5.99
N ARG A 300 22.57 31.40 -5.80
CA ARG A 300 21.53 31.37 -6.85
C ARG A 300 21.23 32.77 -7.36
N ASP A 301 20.77 32.91 -8.60
CA ASP A 301 20.46 34.23 -9.15
C ASP A 301 19.36 34.98 -8.37
N LEU A 302 19.62 36.27 -8.17
CA LEU A 302 18.68 37.27 -7.67
C LEU A 302 18.98 38.55 -8.44
N GLU A 303 18.25 38.73 -9.55
CA GLU A 303 18.53 39.71 -10.57
C GLU A 303 17.39 40.72 -10.69
N VAL A 304 17.75 42.00 -10.74
CA VAL A 304 16.84 43.11 -11.05
C VAL A 304 17.55 44.03 -12.03
N LEU A 305 16.96 44.26 -13.20
CA LEU A 305 17.50 45.11 -14.25
C LEU A 305 16.48 46.17 -14.66
N TYR A 306 16.99 47.32 -15.06
CA TYR A 306 16.22 48.37 -15.73
C TYR A 306 16.83 48.60 -17.10
N GLN A 307 15.99 48.65 -18.12
CA GLN A 307 16.35 48.90 -19.50
C GLN A 307 15.72 50.21 -19.98
N TYR A 308 16.49 50.92 -20.81
CA TYR A 308 16.06 52.10 -21.54
C TYR A 308 16.46 51.98 -23.01
N ASN A 309 15.48 52.01 -23.91
CA ASN A 309 15.67 51.90 -25.36
C ASN A 309 15.17 53.17 -26.07
N VAL A 310 15.93 53.61 -27.06
CA VAL A 310 15.68 54.82 -27.86
C VAL A 310 15.52 54.41 -29.33
N MET A 311 14.41 54.84 -29.95
CA MET A 311 14.16 54.69 -31.38
C MET A 311 14.95 55.73 -32.17
N THR A 312 15.38 55.37 -33.39
CA THR A 312 16.20 56.25 -34.24
C THR A 312 15.38 57.00 -35.31
N GLU A 313 14.18 56.53 -35.62
CA GLU A 313 13.28 57.14 -36.59
C GLU A 313 12.73 58.48 -36.11
N LYS A 314 12.61 59.46 -37.02
CA LYS A 314 12.31 60.86 -36.69
C LYS A 314 10.91 61.14 -36.14
N ASP A 315 9.97 60.21 -36.31
CA ASP A 315 8.56 60.35 -35.91
C ASP A 315 8.09 59.20 -35.00
N ASN A 316 9.01 58.42 -34.42
CA ASN A 316 8.71 57.25 -33.61
C ASN A 316 8.97 57.53 -32.11
N ASP A 317 7.93 57.94 -31.39
CA ASP A 317 7.97 58.27 -29.96
C ASP A 317 7.94 57.02 -29.02
N ALA A 318 8.11 55.81 -29.55
CA ALA A 318 8.02 54.56 -28.79
C ALA A 318 9.28 54.25 -27.94
N THR A 319 10.01 55.26 -27.47
CA THR A 319 11.11 55.05 -26.52
C THR A 319 10.61 54.32 -25.26
N GLY A 320 11.31 53.25 -24.88
CA GLY A 320 10.78 52.22 -24.00
C GLY A 320 11.57 52.08 -22.71
N HIS A 321 10.85 51.91 -21.60
CA HIS A 321 11.42 51.54 -20.31
C HIS A 321 10.96 50.13 -19.94
N THR A 322 11.86 49.31 -19.40
CA THR A 322 11.46 47.99 -18.90
C THR A 322 12.16 47.65 -17.59
N ILE A 323 11.40 47.15 -16.62
CA ILE A 323 11.93 46.57 -15.39
C ILE A 323 11.86 45.05 -15.49
N TYR A 324 12.95 44.40 -15.13
CA TYR A 324 13.07 42.96 -15.08
C TYR A 324 13.39 42.48 -13.67
N ALA A 325 12.84 41.34 -13.30
CA ALA A 325 13.24 40.63 -12.10
C ALA A 325 13.32 39.12 -12.36
N ARG A 326 14.39 38.47 -11.90
CA ARG A 326 14.54 37.01 -11.95
C ARG A 326 15.07 36.49 -10.62
N VAL A 327 14.45 35.42 -10.12
CA VAL A 327 14.83 34.79 -8.85
C VAL A 327 14.87 33.28 -9.02
N ALA A 328 15.97 32.67 -8.59
CA ALA A 328 16.13 31.22 -8.55
C ALA A 328 15.98 30.67 -7.13
N PHE A 329 15.34 29.51 -7.01
CA PHE A 329 14.95 28.87 -5.75
C PHE A 329 15.36 27.39 -5.71
N GLY A 330 15.45 26.84 -4.51
CA GLY A 330 15.58 25.39 -4.31
C GLY A 330 16.98 24.83 -4.61
N LYS A 331 17.05 23.53 -4.81
CA LYS A 331 18.32 22.82 -5.04
C LYS A 331 18.61 22.71 -6.52
N HIS A 332 19.88 22.55 -6.85
CA HIS A 332 20.29 22.28 -8.23
C HIS A 332 19.65 20.97 -8.72
N ARG A 333 19.26 20.88 -9.99
CA ARG A 333 18.59 19.68 -10.53
C ARG A 333 19.37 18.38 -10.33
N GLU A 334 20.70 18.44 -10.47
CA GLU A 334 21.59 17.30 -10.23
C GLU A 334 21.58 16.86 -8.76
N GLU A 335 21.51 17.81 -7.82
CA GLU A 335 21.45 17.52 -6.39
C GLU A 335 20.11 16.86 -6.01
N VAL A 336 19.00 17.34 -6.58
CA VAL A 336 17.67 16.75 -6.40
C VAL A 336 17.65 15.32 -6.92
N TYR A 337 18.24 15.09 -8.10
CA TYR A 337 18.36 13.77 -8.70
C TYR A 337 19.26 12.83 -7.88
N ALA A 338 20.45 13.29 -7.49
CA ALA A 338 21.39 12.53 -6.66
C ALA A 338 20.77 12.13 -5.31
N ARG A 339 20.02 13.02 -4.66
CA ARG A 339 19.30 12.69 -3.41
C ARG A 339 18.18 11.68 -3.62
N ARG A 340 17.47 11.74 -4.75
CA ARG A 340 16.43 10.76 -5.10
C ARG A 340 17.06 9.39 -5.33
N LEU A 341 18.16 9.32 -6.08
CA LEU A 341 18.94 8.09 -6.26
C LEU A 341 19.52 7.57 -4.94
N ALA A 342 20.09 8.44 -4.11
CA ALA A 342 20.61 8.06 -2.80
C ALA A 342 19.54 7.45 -1.91
N ARG A 343 18.31 7.99 -1.88
CA ARG A 343 17.18 7.40 -1.13
C ARG A 343 16.74 6.04 -1.66
N LEU A 344 16.84 5.83 -2.98
CA LEU A 344 16.55 4.53 -3.60
C LEU A 344 17.67 3.52 -3.31
N ALA A 345 18.92 3.97 -3.23
CA ALA A 345 20.10 3.14 -2.96
C ALA A 345 20.39 2.93 -1.45
N SER A 346 19.86 3.74 -0.54
CA SER A 346 20.21 3.76 0.89
C SER A 346 19.39 2.81 1.78
N LEU A 347 18.88 1.70 1.26
CA LEU A 347 18.46 0.58 2.12
C LEU A 347 19.49 -0.52 1.94
N SER A 348 20.41 -0.66 2.89
CA SER A 348 21.37 -1.76 2.84
C SER A 348 20.60 -3.10 2.93
N PRO A 349 21.04 -4.17 2.23
CA PRO A 349 20.38 -5.48 2.32
C PRO A 349 20.32 -6.00 3.76
N ASN A 350 21.27 -5.60 4.62
CA ASN A 350 21.25 -5.87 6.06
C ASN A 350 20.07 -5.19 6.79
N GLU A 351 19.78 -3.91 6.49
CA GLU A 351 18.62 -3.22 7.07
C GLU A 351 17.30 -3.82 6.60
N LEU A 352 17.21 -4.18 5.31
CA LEU A 352 16.04 -4.89 4.76
C LEU A 352 15.84 -6.24 5.44
N TYR A 353 16.92 -7.00 5.61
CA TYR A 353 16.89 -8.30 6.29
C TYR A 353 16.45 -8.16 7.74
N ASN A 354 17.01 -7.21 8.50
CA ASN A 354 16.62 -6.97 9.88
C ASN A 354 15.16 -6.49 10.00
N ARG A 355 14.70 -5.64 9.08
CA ARG A 355 13.31 -5.21 9.02
C ARG A 355 12.37 -6.37 8.72
N ALA A 356 12.69 -7.22 7.74
CA ALA A 356 11.90 -8.39 7.39
C ALA A 356 11.83 -9.38 8.55
N ARG A 357 12.94 -9.64 9.23
CA ARG A 357 12.97 -10.49 10.45
C ARG A 357 12.15 -9.92 11.58
N LYS A 358 12.16 -8.60 11.78
CA LYS A 358 11.30 -7.95 12.78
C LYS A 358 9.83 -8.18 12.44
N LEU A 359 9.43 -7.93 11.19
CA LEU A 359 8.04 -8.18 10.74
C LEU A 359 7.65 -9.65 10.89
N TYR A 360 8.56 -10.58 10.57
CA TYR A 360 8.36 -12.01 10.79
C TYR A 360 8.11 -12.32 12.27
N SER A 361 8.91 -11.77 13.19
CA SER A 361 8.71 -11.95 14.64
C SER A 361 7.41 -11.31 15.17
N GLU A 362 6.93 -10.26 14.50
CA GLU A 362 5.62 -9.63 14.76
C GLU A 362 4.45 -10.40 14.11
N LYS A 363 4.70 -11.56 13.49
CA LYS A 363 3.72 -12.39 12.75
C LYS A 363 3.10 -11.69 11.53
N LYS A 364 3.75 -10.64 11.02
CA LYS A 364 3.36 -9.94 9.79
C LYS A 364 4.00 -10.61 8.58
N TYR A 365 3.63 -11.87 8.36
CA TYR A 365 4.30 -12.74 7.38
C TYR A 365 4.15 -12.26 5.93
N TRP A 366 3.02 -11.63 5.59
CA TRP A 366 2.80 -11.05 4.26
C TRP A 366 3.83 -9.95 3.94
N ASP A 367 3.97 -8.96 4.82
CA ASP A 367 4.92 -7.87 4.61
C ASP A 367 6.36 -8.37 4.65
N ALA A 368 6.67 -9.28 5.57
CA ALA A 368 7.98 -9.92 5.66
C ALA A 368 8.34 -10.66 4.36
N PHE A 369 7.40 -11.43 3.80
CA PHE A 369 7.57 -12.17 2.55
C PHE A 369 7.98 -11.27 1.39
N PHE A 370 7.30 -10.13 1.21
CA PHE A 370 7.64 -9.20 0.12
C PHE A 370 9.00 -8.53 0.33
N ILE A 371 9.40 -8.22 1.56
CA ILE A 371 10.74 -7.66 1.82
C ILE A 371 11.82 -8.73 1.59
N PHE A 372 11.63 -9.97 2.03
CA PHE A 372 12.59 -11.05 1.74
C PHE A 372 12.70 -11.31 0.23
N SER A 373 11.57 -11.32 -0.50
CA SER A 373 11.57 -11.46 -1.97
C SER A 373 12.34 -10.33 -2.65
N ARG A 374 12.16 -9.09 -2.17
CA ARG A 374 12.91 -7.93 -2.64
C ARG A 374 14.42 -8.10 -2.45
N ILE A 375 14.87 -8.65 -1.33
CA ILE A 375 16.30 -8.87 -1.07
C ILE A 375 16.90 -9.83 -2.12
N ILE A 376 16.20 -10.91 -2.45
CA ILE A 376 16.67 -11.89 -3.46
C ILE A 376 16.77 -11.26 -4.85
N VAL A 377 15.78 -10.44 -5.23
CA VAL A 377 15.73 -9.80 -6.56
C VAL A 377 16.75 -8.67 -6.69
N GLU A 378 16.85 -7.80 -5.69
CA GLU A 378 17.70 -6.60 -5.75
C GLU A 378 19.16 -6.86 -5.32
N PHE A 379 19.40 -7.89 -4.50
CA PHE A 379 20.70 -8.21 -3.91
C PHE A 379 21.03 -9.72 -4.00
N PRO A 380 21.21 -10.28 -5.21
CA PRO A 380 21.48 -11.71 -5.40
C PRO A 380 22.76 -12.20 -4.72
N ASP A 381 23.76 -11.33 -4.53
CA ASP A 381 25.03 -11.64 -3.89
C ASP A 381 25.03 -11.43 -2.36
N PHE A 382 23.87 -11.17 -1.74
CA PHE A 382 23.80 -10.95 -0.30
C PHE A 382 24.14 -12.22 0.48
N PHE A 383 25.14 -12.12 1.36
CA PHE A 383 25.74 -13.28 2.06
C PHE A 383 24.79 -14.08 2.98
N LYS A 384 23.59 -13.56 3.28
CA LYS A 384 22.55 -14.27 4.04
C LYS A 384 21.36 -14.72 3.18
N ASN A 385 21.54 -14.84 1.86
CA ASN A 385 20.45 -15.22 0.98
C ASN A 385 19.93 -16.64 1.25
N ASP A 386 20.76 -17.51 1.81
CA ASP A 386 20.32 -18.80 2.36
C ASP A 386 19.21 -18.65 3.41
N TRP A 387 19.42 -17.77 4.39
CA TRP A 387 18.43 -17.46 5.43
C TRP A 387 17.26 -16.63 4.91
N VAL A 388 17.48 -15.75 3.93
CA VAL A 388 16.40 -14.98 3.28
C VAL A 388 15.44 -15.93 2.57
N GLU A 389 15.95 -16.90 1.81
CA GLU A 389 15.13 -17.90 1.13
C GLU A 389 14.37 -18.80 2.10
N TYR A 390 15.03 -19.25 3.18
CA TYR A 390 14.34 -19.96 4.26
C TYR A 390 13.19 -19.14 4.85
N TYR A 391 13.44 -17.90 5.27
CA TYR A 391 12.40 -17.08 5.90
C TYR A 391 11.27 -16.73 4.93
N ARG A 392 11.58 -16.56 3.65
CA ARG A 392 10.59 -16.34 2.59
C ARG A 392 9.66 -17.55 2.46
N ALA A 393 10.21 -18.76 2.36
CA ALA A 393 9.42 -19.99 2.32
C ALA A 393 8.64 -20.22 3.62
N SER A 394 9.22 -19.88 4.78
CA SER A 394 8.54 -19.95 6.07
C SER A 394 7.39 -18.95 6.19
N CYS A 395 7.48 -17.75 5.63
CA CYS A 395 6.32 -16.87 5.54
C CYS A 395 5.18 -17.52 4.74
N GLN A 396 5.48 -18.21 3.65
CA GLN A 396 4.47 -18.90 2.85
C GLN A 396 3.83 -20.06 3.61
N GLU A 397 4.62 -20.80 4.39
CA GLU A 397 4.10 -21.82 5.31
C GLU A 397 3.11 -21.23 6.31
N GLU A 398 3.46 -20.10 6.93
CA GLU A 398 2.62 -19.41 7.93
C GLU A 398 1.36 -18.77 7.29
N LEU A 399 1.42 -18.39 6.01
CA LEU A 399 0.29 -17.93 5.22
C LEU A 399 -0.54 -19.09 4.63
N ASP A 400 -0.26 -20.33 5.01
CA ASP A 400 -0.87 -21.59 4.54
C ASP A 400 -0.79 -21.81 3.02
N MET A 401 0.22 -21.21 2.37
CA MET A 401 0.58 -21.36 0.95
C MET A 401 1.44 -22.62 0.72
N ARG A 402 0.93 -23.77 1.17
CA ARG A 402 1.66 -25.04 1.35
C ARG A 402 2.49 -25.50 0.15
N ASN A 403 1.91 -25.54 -1.05
CA ASN A 403 2.62 -26.02 -2.25
C ASN A 403 3.81 -25.13 -2.59
N MET A 404 3.61 -23.81 -2.51
CA MET A 404 4.66 -22.84 -2.81
C MET A 404 5.75 -22.82 -1.73
N ALA A 405 5.36 -22.99 -0.46
CA ALA A 405 6.32 -23.12 0.64
C ALA A 405 7.24 -24.33 0.43
N ILE A 406 6.69 -25.51 0.10
CA ILE A 406 7.50 -26.71 -0.21
C ILE A 406 8.44 -26.44 -1.38
N GLN A 407 7.93 -25.92 -2.51
CA GLN A 407 8.74 -25.62 -3.69
C GLN A 407 9.91 -24.68 -3.38
N ASN A 408 9.67 -23.63 -2.57
CA ASN A 408 10.71 -22.68 -2.20
C ASN A 408 11.67 -23.23 -1.14
N TYR A 409 11.22 -24.11 -0.23
CA TYR A 409 12.13 -24.84 0.65
C TYR A 409 13.04 -25.80 -0.13
N ASP A 410 12.50 -26.56 -1.09
CA ASP A 410 13.29 -27.44 -1.97
C ASP A 410 14.31 -26.63 -2.77
N LYS A 411 13.89 -25.53 -3.39
CA LYS A 411 14.79 -24.64 -4.13
C LYS A 411 15.93 -24.10 -3.25
N MET A 412 15.62 -23.68 -2.03
CA MET A 412 16.62 -23.20 -1.06
C MET A 412 17.64 -24.31 -0.73
N LYS A 413 17.17 -25.54 -0.53
CA LYS A 413 18.04 -26.70 -0.25
C LYS A 413 18.94 -27.03 -1.43
N ASP A 414 18.40 -26.98 -2.65
CA ASP A 414 19.16 -27.24 -3.88
C ASP A 414 20.25 -26.18 -4.11
N GLN A 415 19.92 -24.90 -3.85
CA GLN A 415 20.83 -23.78 -4.06
C GLN A 415 21.88 -23.64 -2.95
N TYR A 416 21.53 -23.96 -1.70
CA TYR A 416 22.36 -23.76 -0.52
C TYR A 416 22.55 -25.06 0.30
N THR A 417 22.96 -26.14 -0.37
CA THR A 417 23.08 -27.50 0.19
C THR A 417 23.88 -27.63 1.50
N LYS A 418 24.80 -26.70 1.79
CA LYS A 418 25.64 -26.70 3.01
C LYS A 418 25.24 -25.64 4.05
N SER A 419 24.13 -24.93 3.82
CA SER A 419 23.71 -23.87 4.75
C SER A 419 23.15 -24.44 6.04
N SER A 420 23.39 -23.74 7.15
CA SER A 420 22.77 -24.02 8.45
C SER A 420 21.24 -23.86 8.45
N ALA A 421 20.66 -23.24 7.41
CA ALA A 421 19.22 -23.08 7.26
C ALA A 421 18.51 -24.32 6.68
N VAL A 422 19.26 -25.28 6.11
CA VAL A 422 18.69 -26.53 5.54
C VAL A 422 17.85 -27.31 6.56
N PRO A 423 18.32 -27.60 7.78
CA PRO A 423 17.51 -28.32 8.77
C PRO A 423 16.24 -27.56 9.20
N TYR A 424 16.22 -26.23 9.07
CA TYR A 424 15.02 -25.44 9.35
C TYR A 424 13.99 -25.56 8.22
N ALA A 425 14.45 -25.55 6.96
CA ALA A 425 13.62 -25.82 5.80
C ALA A 425 13.03 -27.24 5.86
N ASP A 426 13.85 -28.22 6.24
CA ASP A 426 13.43 -29.60 6.49
C ASP A 426 12.30 -29.68 7.51
N LEU A 427 12.43 -29.02 8.65
CA LEU A 427 11.35 -28.97 9.64
C LEU A 427 10.09 -28.26 9.11
N GLY A 428 10.25 -27.20 8.31
CA GLY A 428 9.14 -26.51 7.65
C GLY A 428 8.37 -27.42 6.69
N MET A 429 9.09 -28.14 5.82
CA MET A 429 8.49 -29.14 4.93
C MET A 429 7.78 -30.24 5.72
N MET A 430 8.38 -30.72 6.81
CA MET A 430 7.79 -31.74 7.69
C MET A 430 6.43 -31.29 8.26
N ARG A 431 6.32 -30.02 8.70
CA ARG A 431 5.05 -29.44 9.18
C ARG A 431 4.01 -29.36 8.08
N VAL A 432 4.40 -28.96 6.86
CA VAL A 432 3.48 -28.91 5.72
C VAL A 432 3.00 -30.31 5.33
N TYR A 433 3.89 -31.30 5.25
CA TYR A 433 3.52 -32.69 4.94
C TYR A 433 2.57 -33.28 5.98
N TYR A 434 2.82 -33.01 7.26
CA TYR A 434 1.92 -33.42 8.33
C TYR A 434 0.52 -32.81 8.16
N ARG A 435 0.42 -31.50 7.88
CA ARG A 435 -0.86 -30.82 7.65
C ARG A 435 -1.60 -31.31 6.40
N ASN A 436 -0.89 -31.88 5.43
CA ASN A 436 -1.48 -32.50 4.23
C ASN A 436 -1.87 -33.98 4.44
N GLY A 437 -1.53 -34.57 5.59
CA GLY A 437 -1.72 -36.01 5.84
C GLY A 437 -0.71 -36.90 5.09
N GLU A 438 0.38 -36.33 4.57
CA GLU A 438 1.43 -37.04 3.83
C GLU A 438 2.44 -37.68 4.79
N TYR A 439 1.98 -38.58 5.68
CA TYR A 439 2.80 -39.14 6.77
C TYR A 439 4.05 -39.90 6.30
N GLY A 440 4.02 -40.48 5.09
CA GLY A 440 5.21 -41.10 4.49
C GLY A 440 6.32 -40.08 4.22
N ARG A 441 5.98 -38.87 3.75
CA ARG A 441 6.95 -37.80 3.54
C ARG A 441 7.43 -37.18 4.86
N VAL A 442 6.57 -37.15 5.88
CA VAL A 442 6.99 -36.78 7.24
C VAL A 442 8.11 -37.70 7.73
N SER A 443 7.98 -39.01 7.53
CA SER A 443 9.04 -39.98 7.88
C SER A 443 10.35 -39.70 7.16
N ASN A 444 10.31 -39.42 5.85
CA ASN A 444 11.51 -39.09 5.08
C ASN A 444 12.20 -37.84 5.62
N GLN A 445 11.42 -36.82 5.96
CA GLN A 445 11.95 -35.56 6.46
C GLN A 445 12.52 -35.69 7.89
N PHE A 446 11.96 -36.59 8.70
CA PHE A 446 12.49 -36.91 10.03
C PHE A 446 13.85 -37.61 9.97
N VAL A 447 14.11 -38.43 8.95
CA VAL A 447 15.43 -39.04 8.72
C VAL A 447 16.48 -37.95 8.49
N GLU A 448 16.16 -36.94 7.70
CA GLU A 448 17.03 -35.78 7.47
C GLU A 448 17.30 -35.01 8.77
N LEU A 449 16.26 -34.77 9.58
CA LEU A 449 16.37 -34.10 10.88
C LEU A 449 17.08 -34.93 11.97
N SER A 450 17.29 -36.22 11.73
CA SER A 450 17.98 -37.14 12.65
C SER A 450 19.48 -37.26 12.37
N LYS A 451 20.00 -36.53 11.37
CA LYS A 451 21.43 -36.53 11.05
C LYS A 451 22.25 -35.84 12.15
N PRO A 452 23.54 -36.24 12.37
CA PRO A 452 24.34 -35.76 13.50
C PRO A 452 24.63 -34.26 13.51
N ASP A 453 24.55 -33.58 12.37
CA ASP A 453 24.81 -32.14 12.20
C ASP A 453 23.59 -31.25 12.44
N VAL A 454 22.41 -31.85 12.68
CA VAL A 454 21.17 -31.13 12.95
C VAL A 454 21.08 -30.74 14.44
N PRO A 455 20.76 -29.47 14.77
CA PRO A 455 20.52 -29.06 16.15
C PRO A 455 19.44 -29.88 16.85
N ASP A 456 19.71 -30.28 18.10
CA ASP A 456 18.81 -31.10 18.91
C ASP A 456 17.39 -30.53 19.02
N SER A 457 17.26 -29.21 19.16
CA SER A 457 15.93 -28.57 19.22
C SER A 457 15.09 -28.82 17.97
N LEU A 458 15.69 -28.85 16.77
CA LEU A 458 14.95 -29.14 15.53
C LEU A 458 14.58 -30.63 15.47
N ARG A 459 15.49 -31.50 15.89
CA ARG A 459 15.26 -32.94 16.02
C ARG A 459 14.08 -33.23 16.96
N PHE A 460 13.96 -32.51 18.08
CA PHE A 460 12.84 -32.69 19.01
C PHE A 460 11.49 -32.20 18.47
N HIS A 461 11.44 -31.07 17.76
CA HIS A 461 10.22 -30.67 17.02
C HIS A 461 9.83 -31.74 16.00
N GLY A 462 10.82 -32.25 15.25
CA GLY A 462 10.62 -33.35 14.31
C GLY A 462 10.09 -34.61 15.01
N ALA A 463 10.63 -34.96 16.17
CA ALA A 463 10.23 -36.16 16.92
C ALA A 463 8.78 -36.06 17.41
N TYR A 464 8.36 -34.87 17.84
CA TYR A 464 6.96 -34.60 18.16
C TYR A 464 6.04 -34.80 16.94
N ILE A 465 6.37 -34.20 15.79
CA ILE A 465 5.56 -34.33 14.56
C ILE A 465 5.55 -35.79 14.07
N MET A 466 6.67 -36.50 14.18
CA MET A 466 6.76 -37.91 13.82
C MET A 466 5.91 -38.78 14.75
N GLY A 467 5.94 -38.51 16.05
CA GLY A 467 5.10 -39.17 17.04
C GLY A 467 3.60 -38.97 16.78
N GLN A 468 3.20 -37.74 16.42
CA GLN A 468 1.83 -37.45 15.98
C GLN A 468 1.48 -38.20 14.70
N SER A 469 2.40 -38.28 13.74
CA SER A 469 2.18 -39.02 12.49
C SER A 469 1.97 -40.52 12.74
N TYR A 470 2.78 -41.11 13.62
CA TYR A 470 2.61 -42.50 14.05
C TYR A 470 1.27 -42.73 14.75
N LEU A 471 0.79 -41.77 15.55
CA LEU A 471 -0.53 -41.82 16.17
C LEU A 471 -1.65 -41.86 15.11
N GLN A 472 -1.54 -41.05 14.05
CA GLN A 472 -2.54 -41.00 12.96
C GLN A 472 -2.61 -42.30 12.16
N ILE A 473 -1.49 -43.02 12.00
CA ILE A 473 -1.44 -44.32 11.32
C ILE A 473 -1.55 -45.53 12.28
N ASN A 474 -1.89 -45.30 13.54
CA ASN A 474 -2.07 -46.30 14.60
C ASN A 474 -0.81 -47.13 14.95
N GLU A 475 0.38 -46.60 14.70
CA GLU A 475 1.67 -47.21 15.03
C GLU A 475 2.14 -46.78 16.43
N TYR A 476 1.37 -47.18 17.45
CA TYR A 476 1.48 -46.65 18.81
C TYR A 476 2.85 -46.89 19.47
N GLY A 477 3.46 -48.06 19.26
CA GLY A 477 4.80 -48.36 19.81
C GLY A 477 5.87 -47.41 19.30
N LYS A 478 5.85 -47.09 17.99
CA LYS A 478 6.77 -46.11 17.38
C LYS A 478 6.45 -44.68 17.82
N ALA A 479 5.16 -44.36 18.01
CA ALA A 479 4.73 -43.07 18.53
C ALA A 479 5.31 -42.80 19.94
N ILE A 480 5.30 -43.79 20.84
CA ILE A 480 5.89 -43.67 22.18
C ILE A 480 7.38 -43.36 22.09
N GLN A 481 8.12 -44.10 21.27
CA GLN A 481 9.56 -43.92 21.07
C GLN A 481 9.88 -42.50 20.60
N ALA A 482 9.17 -42.01 19.58
CA ALA A 482 9.38 -40.67 19.03
C ALA A 482 9.01 -39.55 20.02
N LEU A 483 7.84 -39.65 20.68
CA LEU A 483 7.38 -38.62 21.62
C LEU A 483 8.26 -38.55 22.88
N SER A 484 8.82 -39.69 23.32
CA SER A 484 9.71 -39.76 24.49
C SER A 484 11.09 -39.13 24.24
N MET A 485 11.42 -38.78 23.00
CA MET A 485 12.64 -38.04 22.68
C MET A 485 12.57 -36.56 23.06
N VAL A 486 11.37 -36.02 23.29
CA VAL A 486 11.17 -34.58 23.56
C VAL A 486 11.45 -34.29 25.04
N PRO A 487 12.48 -33.49 25.38
CA PRO A 487 12.83 -33.21 26.77
C PRO A 487 11.93 -32.13 27.39
N ASP A 488 11.88 -32.08 28.72
CA ASP A 488 11.06 -31.14 29.52
C ASP A 488 11.36 -29.66 29.25
N SER A 489 12.60 -29.34 28.89
CA SER A 489 13.02 -27.98 28.52
C SER A 489 12.49 -27.50 27.16
N HIS A 490 11.89 -28.39 26.36
CA HIS A 490 11.49 -28.11 24.99
C HIS A 490 10.05 -27.52 24.90
N PRO A 491 9.77 -26.54 24.02
CA PRO A 491 8.43 -25.97 23.88
C PRO A 491 7.33 -26.99 23.55
N ASP A 492 7.67 -28.05 22.81
CA ASP A 492 6.73 -29.10 22.43
C ASP A 492 6.46 -30.14 23.53
N TYR A 493 7.16 -30.08 24.67
CA TYR A 493 7.08 -31.10 25.72
C TYR A 493 5.66 -31.33 26.23
N VAL A 494 4.93 -30.24 26.53
CA VAL A 494 3.53 -30.28 26.99
C VAL A 494 2.64 -31.06 26.01
N TYR A 495 2.83 -30.82 24.71
CA TYR A 495 2.07 -31.49 23.66
C TYR A 495 2.50 -32.96 23.50
N ALA A 496 3.80 -33.24 23.62
CA ALA A 496 4.34 -34.59 23.55
C ALA A 496 3.86 -35.47 24.72
N GLN A 497 3.85 -34.94 25.94
CA GLN A 497 3.35 -35.63 27.14
C GLN A 497 1.85 -35.93 27.05
N HIS A 498 1.04 -34.96 26.61
CA HIS A 498 -0.38 -35.24 26.37
C HIS A 498 -0.58 -36.31 25.30
N ALA A 499 0.18 -36.25 24.20
CA ALA A 499 0.11 -37.25 23.14
C ALA A 499 0.53 -38.64 23.63
N LEU A 500 1.56 -38.74 24.47
CA LEU A 500 1.97 -39.99 25.11
C LEU A 500 0.83 -40.59 25.94
N ALA A 501 0.12 -39.77 26.72
CA ALA A 501 -1.04 -40.22 27.48
C ALA A 501 -2.14 -40.79 26.56
N VAL A 502 -2.42 -40.11 25.43
CA VAL A 502 -3.41 -40.58 24.45
C VAL A 502 -2.98 -41.89 23.79
N VAL A 503 -1.71 -42.01 23.41
CA VAL A 503 -1.17 -43.24 22.79
C VAL A 503 -1.25 -44.42 23.77
N ARG A 504 -0.84 -44.20 25.03
CA ARG A 504 -0.91 -45.22 26.09
C ARG A 504 -2.35 -45.67 26.36
N ALA A 505 -3.29 -44.73 26.42
CA ALA A 505 -4.71 -45.06 26.58
C ALA A 505 -5.30 -45.84 25.39
N ARG A 506 -4.78 -45.64 24.17
CA ARG A 506 -5.22 -46.40 22.98
C ARG A 506 -4.60 -47.78 22.85
N LEU A 507 -3.44 -48.01 23.47
CA LEU A 507 -2.78 -49.31 23.48
C LEU A 507 -3.48 -50.33 24.38
N ASP A 508 -4.48 -49.90 25.16
CA ASP A 508 -5.16 -50.72 26.19
C ASP A 508 -4.16 -51.38 27.15
N ASP A 509 -3.03 -50.72 27.39
CA ASP A 509 -2.08 -51.13 28.40
C ASP A 509 -2.75 -50.87 29.75
N GLN A 510 -3.02 -51.93 30.53
CA GLN A 510 -3.67 -51.86 31.85
C GLN A 510 -2.91 -50.98 32.87
N ASN A 511 -1.84 -50.32 32.44
CA ASN A 511 -0.99 -49.45 33.23
C ASN A 511 -1.48 -48.00 33.22
N THR A 512 -2.58 -47.73 33.95
CA THR A 512 -3.10 -46.38 34.16
C THR A 512 -2.07 -45.43 34.79
N SER A 513 -1.11 -45.96 35.56
CA SER A 513 -0.03 -45.18 36.18
C SER A 513 0.80 -44.42 35.14
N ASP A 514 1.08 -45.03 33.99
CA ASP A 514 1.86 -44.41 32.92
C ASP A 514 1.09 -43.29 32.21
N ILE A 515 -0.24 -43.43 32.10
CA ILE A 515 -1.12 -42.40 31.54
C ILE A 515 -1.14 -41.20 32.49
N VAL A 516 -1.38 -41.45 33.78
CA VAL A 516 -1.41 -40.41 34.82
C VAL A 516 -0.06 -39.68 34.88
N THR A 517 1.06 -40.40 34.88
CA THR A 517 2.40 -39.79 34.90
C THR A 517 2.61 -38.83 33.72
N ALA A 518 2.23 -39.22 32.51
CA ALA A 518 2.35 -38.36 31.33
C ALA A 518 1.45 -37.11 31.43
N LEU A 519 0.23 -37.26 31.95
CA LEU A 519 -0.67 -36.12 32.19
C LEU A 519 -0.14 -35.19 33.29
N GLU A 520 0.42 -35.74 34.37
CA GLU A 520 1.04 -34.98 35.47
C GLU A 520 2.27 -34.18 35.00
N ASN A 521 3.10 -34.77 34.14
CA ASN A 521 4.21 -34.07 33.48
C ASN A 521 3.71 -32.89 32.62
N CYS A 522 2.59 -33.08 31.92
CA CYS A 522 1.97 -32.02 31.12
C CYS A 522 1.48 -30.86 31.99
N ILE A 523 0.67 -31.14 33.02
CA ILE A 523 0.04 -30.10 33.87
C ILE A 523 1.02 -29.40 34.82
N SER A 524 2.14 -30.06 35.17
CA SER A 524 3.18 -29.45 36.02
C SER A 524 4.03 -28.42 35.28
N THR A 525 3.96 -28.40 33.95
CA THR A 525 4.71 -27.45 33.11
C THR A 525 4.04 -26.07 33.13
N LYS A 526 4.84 -25.00 33.30
CA LYS A 526 4.34 -23.62 33.24
C LYS A 526 4.04 -23.23 31.77
N PRO A 527 2.80 -22.90 31.39
CA PRO A 527 2.48 -22.55 30.02
C PRO A 527 2.99 -21.15 29.65
N VAL A 528 3.58 -21.04 28.46
CA VAL A 528 4.07 -19.79 27.84
C VAL A 528 3.10 -19.31 26.75
N THR A 529 2.52 -20.24 25.97
CA THR A 529 1.60 -19.92 24.88
C THR A 529 0.15 -20.28 25.23
N GLU A 530 -0.83 -19.64 24.58
CA GLU A 530 -2.25 -20.01 24.72
C GLU A 530 -2.49 -21.48 24.30
N GLY A 531 -1.78 -21.97 23.29
CA GLY A 531 -1.86 -23.37 22.89
C GLY A 531 -1.40 -24.34 23.98
N GLN A 532 -0.36 -23.98 24.76
CA GLN A 532 0.07 -24.79 25.90
C GLN A 532 -0.96 -24.75 27.03
N LYS A 533 -1.60 -23.59 27.28
CA LYS A 533 -2.69 -23.49 28.27
C LYS A 533 -3.86 -24.40 27.91
N GLU A 534 -4.31 -24.36 26.66
CA GLU A 534 -5.40 -25.23 26.22
C GLU A 534 -5.00 -26.72 26.22
N MET A 535 -3.74 -27.04 25.95
CA MET A 535 -3.27 -28.43 26.06
C MET A 535 -3.22 -28.92 27.52
N ILE A 536 -2.87 -28.05 28.47
CA ILE A 536 -2.96 -28.34 29.91
C ILE A 536 -4.43 -28.52 30.32
N ASN A 537 -5.34 -27.65 29.87
CA ASN A 537 -6.77 -27.79 30.13
C ASN A 537 -7.32 -29.13 29.61
N ARG A 538 -6.91 -29.53 28.40
CA ARG A 538 -7.23 -30.84 27.83
C ARG A 538 -6.66 -32.00 28.65
N SER A 539 -5.49 -31.81 29.24
CA SER A 539 -4.85 -32.82 30.09
C SER A 539 -5.54 -32.96 31.44
N TYR A 540 -6.00 -31.86 32.04
CA TYR A 540 -6.85 -31.89 33.24
C TYR A 540 -8.18 -32.60 32.99
N LEU A 541 -8.82 -32.33 31.84
CA LEU A 541 -10.02 -33.05 31.42
C LEU A 541 -9.76 -34.55 31.35
N PHE A 542 -8.70 -34.95 30.64
CA PHE A 542 -8.39 -36.35 30.44
C PHE A 542 -8.04 -37.04 31.77
N LEU A 543 -7.24 -36.39 32.62
CA LEU A 543 -6.90 -36.90 33.95
C LEU A 543 -8.14 -37.08 34.82
N GLY A 544 -9.08 -36.14 34.75
CA GLY A 544 -10.37 -36.22 35.43
C GLY A 544 -11.20 -37.45 35.02
N TYR A 545 -11.24 -37.76 33.72
CA TYR A 545 -11.92 -38.94 33.20
C TYR A 545 -11.23 -40.24 33.62
N ILE A 546 -9.89 -40.28 33.60
CA ILE A 546 -9.14 -41.45 34.10
C ILE A 546 -9.48 -41.71 35.57
N PHE A 547 -9.45 -40.69 36.43
CA PHE A 547 -9.80 -40.84 37.85
C PHE A 547 -11.28 -41.20 38.08
N TYR A 548 -12.18 -40.77 37.21
CA TYR A 548 -13.60 -41.17 37.25
C TYR A 548 -13.77 -42.67 36.99
N GLU A 549 -13.06 -43.20 35.99
CA GLU A 549 -13.05 -44.62 35.65
C GLU A 549 -12.39 -45.48 36.74
N GLU A 550 -11.32 -44.99 37.36
CA GLU A 550 -10.67 -45.63 38.53
C GLU A 550 -11.47 -45.52 39.84
N ASN A 551 -12.64 -44.87 39.80
CA ASN A 551 -13.49 -44.62 40.97
C ASN A 551 -12.82 -43.75 42.07
N THR A 552 -11.78 -42.98 41.73
CA THR A 552 -11.11 -42.03 42.66
C THR A 552 -11.75 -40.64 42.56
N LEU A 553 -13.04 -40.58 42.92
CA LEU A 553 -13.94 -39.44 42.63
C LEU A 553 -13.44 -38.09 43.16
N SER A 554 -12.77 -38.05 44.32
CA SER A 554 -12.22 -36.80 44.87
C SER A 554 -11.14 -36.20 43.96
N LYS A 555 -10.25 -37.04 43.41
CA LYS A 555 -9.22 -36.61 42.46
C LYS A 555 -9.84 -36.19 41.12
N ALA A 556 -10.86 -36.93 40.66
CA ALA A 556 -11.59 -36.60 39.43
C ALA A 556 -12.22 -35.19 39.50
N VAL A 557 -12.94 -34.87 40.58
CA VAL A 557 -13.53 -33.53 40.77
C VAL A 557 -12.45 -32.44 40.79
N VAL A 558 -11.34 -32.67 41.50
CA VAL A 558 -10.25 -31.68 41.57
C VAL A 558 -9.67 -31.41 40.19
N ALA A 559 -9.33 -32.45 39.42
CA ALA A 559 -8.78 -32.30 38.08
C ALA A 559 -9.74 -31.58 37.14
N LEU A 560 -11.02 -31.97 37.11
CA LEU A 560 -12.02 -31.36 36.23
C LEU A 560 -12.33 -29.90 36.59
N ARG A 561 -12.24 -29.51 37.87
CA ARG A 561 -12.41 -28.12 38.32
C ARG A 561 -11.27 -27.20 37.92
N MET A 562 -10.11 -27.74 37.56
CA MET A 562 -8.98 -26.95 37.07
C MET A 562 -9.20 -26.41 35.65
N VAL A 563 -10.18 -26.94 34.91
CA VAL A 563 -10.52 -26.44 33.57
C VAL A 563 -11.35 -25.16 33.70
N PRO A 564 -10.83 -23.99 33.25
CA PRO A 564 -11.51 -22.71 33.43
C PRO A 564 -12.71 -22.56 32.49
N GLN A 565 -13.68 -21.71 32.86
CA GLN A 565 -14.88 -21.44 32.05
C GLN A 565 -14.59 -20.90 30.65
N SER A 566 -13.45 -20.24 30.46
CA SER A 566 -13.01 -19.72 29.16
C SER A 566 -12.39 -20.78 28.25
N SER A 567 -12.09 -21.98 28.77
CA SER A 567 -11.46 -23.08 28.02
C SER A 567 -12.41 -23.65 26.99
N TYR A 568 -11.86 -24.10 25.86
CA TYR A 568 -12.62 -24.85 24.87
C TYR A 568 -13.20 -26.16 25.44
N TYR A 569 -12.50 -26.75 26.43
CA TYR A 569 -12.84 -28.04 27.05
C TYR A 569 -13.75 -27.92 28.28
N PHE A 570 -14.26 -26.72 28.59
CA PHE A 570 -15.06 -26.49 29.79
C PHE A 570 -16.38 -27.26 29.81
N GLU A 571 -17.05 -27.36 28.65
CA GLU A 571 -18.30 -28.12 28.50
C GLU A 571 -18.11 -29.60 28.89
N ASP A 572 -17.06 -30.23 28.39
CA ASP A 572 -16.71 -31.63 28.67
C ASP A 572 -16.31 -31.82 30.15
N ALA A 573 -15.54 -30.88 30.69
CA ALA A 573 -15.13 -30.90 32.08
C ALA A 573 -16.33 -30.80 33.01
N LEU A 574 -17.28 -29.93 32.68
CA LEU A 574 -18.51 -29.74 33.45
C LEU A 574 -19.41 -30.99 33.39
N LEU A 575 -19.56 -31.60 32.22
CA LEU A 575 -20.25 -32.89 32.10
C LEU A 575 -19.59 -33.97 32.98
N GLY A 576 -18.26 -34.05 32.97
CA GLY A 576 -17.49 -34.92 33.86
C GLY A 576 -17.76 -34.64 35.34
N GLN A 577 -17.80 -33.37 35.75
CA GLN A 577 -18.08 -32.99 37.13
C GLN A 577 -19.50 -33.40 37.53
N CYS A 578 -20.49 -33.23 36.66
CA CYS A 578 -21.87 -33.63 36.89
C CYS A 578 -21.97 -35.15 37.19
N TRP A 579 -21.38 -35.99 36.33
CA TRP A 579 -21.38 -37.44 36.52
C TRP A 579 -20.56 -37.89 37.73
N THR A 580 -19.44 -37.20 38.01
CA THR A 580 -18.63 -37.46 39.21
C THR A 580 -19.40 -37.12 40.50
N ALA A 581 -20.11 -35.98 40.53
CA ALA A 581 -20.92 -35.56 41.66
C ALA A 581 -22.07 -36.56 41.92
N LEU A 582 -22.71 -37.05 40.86
CA LEU A 582 -23.76 -38.07 40.97
C LEU A 582 -23.20 -39.37 41.58
N LYS A 583 -22.08 -39.86 41.06
CA LYS A 583 -21.41 -41.07 41.57
C LYS A 583 -20.91 -40.89 43.01
N ALA A 584 -20.44 -39.69 43.36
CA ALA A 584 -19.97 -39.32 44.70
C ALA A 584 -21.09 -39.00 45.70
N ARG A 585 -22.35 -39.08 45.27
CA ARG A 585 -23.53 -38.81 46.10
C ARG A 585 -23.65 -37.36 46.58
N GLN A 586 -23.17 -36.40 45.80
CA GLN A 586 -23.17 -34.96 46.11
C GLN A 586 -24.35 -34.25 45.45
N TRP A 587 -25.54 -34.33 46.06
CA TRP A 587 -26.80 -33.92 45.44
C TRP A 587 -26.91 -32.42 45.12
N ASN A 588 -26.41 -31.55 46.01
CA ASN A 588 -26.38 -30.10 45.78
C ASN A 588 -25.49 -29.74 44.58
N ASP A 589 -24.38 -30.45 44.42
CA ASP A 589 -23.45 -30.27 43.31
C ASP A 589 -24.09 -30.74 42.00
N CYS A 590 -24.83 -31.86 41.99
CA CYS A 590 -25.62 -32.29 40.82
C CYS A 590 -26.60 -31.20 40.35
N ILE A 591 -27.30 -30.55 41.28
CA ILE A 591 -28.28 -29.51 40.94
C ILE A 591 -27.60 -28.28 40.33
N THR A 592 -26.55 -27.79 40.99
CA THR A 592 -25.86 -26.56 40.57
C THR A 592 -25.07 -26.76 39.27
N LEU A 593 -24.31 -27.85 39.16
CA LEU A 593 -23.52 -28.16 37.97
C LEU A 593 -24.42 -28.53 36.78
N GLY A 594 -25.50 -29.29 37.00
CA GLY A 594 -26.48 -29.61 35.95
C GLY A 594 -27.15 -28.37 35.38
N GLN A 595 -27.53 -27.41 36.24
CA GLN A 595 -28.06 -26.12 35.79
C GLN A 595 -27.03 -25.32 34.98
N MET A 596 -25.76 -25.33 35.41
CA MET A 596 -24.68 -24.65 34.71
C MET A 596 -24.43 -25.29 33.33
N LEU A 597 -24.41 -26.62 33.24
CA LEU A 597 -24.20 -27.37 32.00
C LEU A 597 -25.28 -27.09 30.97
N ARG A 598 -26.54 -27.04 31.41
CA ARG A 598 -27.68 -26.67 30.56
C ARG A 598 -27.53 -25.26 29.99
N LYS A 599 -26.97 -24.32 30.75
CA LYS A 599 -26.78 -22.93 30.33
C LYS A 599 -25.56 -22.74 29.43
N SER A 600 -24.49 -23.51 29.65
CA SER A 600 -23.23 -23.36 28.92
C SER A 600 -23.21 -24.09 27.58
N SER A 601 -23.95 -25.20 27.44
CA SER A 601 -23.97 -25.99 26.21
C SER A 601 -25.02 -25.50 25.22
N SER A 602 -24.68 -25.50 23.92
CA SER A 602 -25.63 -25.35 22.81
C SER A 602 -26.16 -26.69 22.28
N LYS A 603 -25.58 -27.82 22.70
CA LYS A 603 -25.88 -29.16 22.18
C LYS A 603 -27.07 -29.75 22.93
N THR A 604 -28.12 -30.14 22.20
CA THR A 604 -29.38 -30.63 22.80
C THR A 604 -29.16 -31.83 23.72
N VAL A 605 -28.31 -32.79 23.33
CA VAL A 605 -28.03 -34.00 24.12
C VAL A 605 -27.40 -33.66 25.46
N ILE A 606 -26.37 -32.80 25.47
CA ILE A 606 -25.69 -32.37 26.70
C ILE A 606 -26.63 -31.54 27.60
N GLN A 607 -27.48 -30.70 27.01
CA GLN A 607 -28.51 -29.99 27.77
C GLN A 607 -29.49 -30.95 28.46
N CYS A 608 -29.85 -32.06 27.79
CA CYS A 608 -30.71 -33.10 28.37
C CYS A 608 -29.99 -33.90 29.46
N GLU A 609 -28.71 -34.23 29.29
CA GLU A 609 -27.90 -34.84 30.37
C GLU A 609 -27.80 -33.92 31.59
N GLY A 610 -27.62 -32.61 31.38
CA GLY A 610 -27.65 -31.62 32.47
C GLY A 610 -28.98 -31.59 33.22
N LEU A 611 -30.11 -31.63 32.49
CA LEU A 611 -31.46 -31.74 33.07
C LEU A 611 -31.65 -33.05 33.84
N LEU A 612 -31.20 -34.17 33.28
CA LEU A 612 -31.27 -35.49 33.90
C LEU A 612 -30.49 -35.53 35.22
N ILE A 613 -29.26 -35.04 35.24
CA ILE A 613 -28.43 -35.02 36.45
C ILE A 613 -28.99 -34.06 37.50
N GLN A 614 -29.50 -32.90 37.07
CA GLN A 614 -30.20 -31.98 37.97
C GLN A 614 -31.44 -32.65 38.59
N ALA A 615 -32.22 -33.37 37.79
CA ALA A 615 -33.39 -34.10 38.26
C ALA A 615 -33.03 -35.21 39.24
N TYR A 616 -31.94 -35.96 39.02
CA TYR A 616 -31.44 -36.95 39.99
C TYR A 616 -31.07 -36.30 41.33
N GLY A 617 -30.44 -35.12 41.31
CA GLY A 617 -30.17 -34.35 42.52
C GLY A 617 -31.44 -34.03 43.33
N HIS A 618 -32.48 -33.51 42.66
CA HIS A 618 -33.77 -33.22 43.28
C HIS A 618 -34.50 -34.48 43.76
N LEU A 619 -34.47 -35.57 42.98
CA LEU A 619 -35.08 -36.86 43.32
C LEU A 619 -34.51 -37.39 44.64
N LEU A 620 -33.19 -37.33 44.80
CA LEU A 620 -32.48 -37.83 45.99
C LEU A 620 -32.65 -36.89 47.21
N GLN A 621 -33.01 -35.63 46.99
CA GLN A 621 -33.46 -34.70 48.03
C GLN A 621 -34.97 -34.81 48.34
N LYS A 622 -35.68 -35.77 47.74
CA LYS A 622 -37.14 -35.97 47.87
C LYS A 622 -37.98 -34.80 47.32
N GLN A 623 -37.41 -33.97 46.45
CA GLN A 623 -38.09 -32.87 45.76
C GLN A 623 -38.69 -33.37 44.44
N TYR A 624 -39.68 -34.26 44.54
CA TYR A 624 -40.22 -35.01 43.40
C TYR A 624 -40.90 -34.12 42.36
N ASP A 625 -41.57 -33.04 42.76
CA ASP A 625 -42.23 -32.13 41.82
C ASP A 625 -41.22 -31.43 40.90
N GLN A 626 -40.12 -30.95 41.48
CA GLN A 626 -39.04 -30.30 40.73
C GLN A 626 -38.34 -31.28 39.78
N ALA A 627 -38.03 -32.50 40.28
CA ALA A 627 -37.46 -33.55 39.44
C ALA A 627 -38.38 -33.90 38.26
N ARG A 628 -39.70 -34.02 38.50
CA ARG A 628 -40.69 -34.32 37.46
C ARG A 628 -40.73 -33.23 36.39
N THR A 629 -40.76 -31.97 36.76
CA THR A 629 -40.79 -30.85 35.80
C THR A 629 -39.55 -30.86 34.90
N LEU A 630 -38.37 -31.06 35.47
CA LEU A 630 -37.11 -31.12 34.72
C LEU A 630 -37.05 -32.32 33.77
N LEU A 631 -37.53 -33.49 34.21
CA LEU A 631 -37.57 -34.70 33.38
C LEU A 631 -38.60 -34.61 32.24
N MET A 632 -39.74 -33.94 32.47
CA MET A 632 -40.69 -33.65 31.39
C MET A 632 -40.09 -32.69 30.35
N GLU A 633 -39.39 -31.63 30.79
CA GLU A 633 -38.65 -30.73 29.90
C GLU A 633 -37.60 -31.51 29.08
N ALA A 634 -36.82 -32.37 29.75
CA ALA A 634 -35.81 -33.20 29.11
C ALA A 634 -36.40 -34.18 28.09
N SER A 635 -37.52 -34.84 28.44
CA SER A 635 -38.19 -35.82 27.57
C SER A 635 -38.74 -35.18 26.30
N GLU A 636 -39.34 -33.99 26.38
CA GLU A 636 -39.79 -33.28 25.17
C GLU A 636 -38.62 -32.81 24.32
N LYS A 637 -37.55 -32.34 24.97
CA LYS A 637 -36.38 -31.80 24.28
C LYS A 637 -35.56 -32.89 23.57
N ILE A 638 -35.36 -34.05 24.19
CA ILE A 638 -34.56 -35.14 23.60
C ILE A 638 -35.22 -35.74 22.36
N LYS A 639 -36.56 -35.73 22.25
CA LYS A 639 -37.28 -36.16 21.04
C LYS A 639 -36.90 -35.36 19.78
N SER A 640 -36.48 -34.11 19.96
CA SER A 640 -36.04 -33.22 18.88
C SER A 640 -34.54 -33.33 18.58
N ALA A 641 -33.80 -34.14 19.33
CA ALA A 641 -32.36 -34.32 19.14
C ALA A 641 -32.10 -35.23 17.93
N VAL A 642 -31.50 -34.66 16.89
CA VAL A 642 -31.07 -35.40 15.69
C VAL A 642 -29.55 -35.36 15.61
N ALA A 643 -28.95 -36.49 15.27
CA ALA A 643 -27.51 -36.55 15.04
C ALA A 643 -27.14 -35.68 13.81
N PRO A 644 -25.99 -34.97 13.85
CA PRO A 644 -25.51 -34.24 12.68
C PRO A 644 -25.36 -35.16 11.47
N ASP A 645 -25.77 -34.68 10.31
CA ASP A 645 -25.73 -35.43 9.06
C ASP A 645 -24.35 -35.37 8.38
N ASN A 646 -23.88 -36.54 7.90
CA ASN A 646 -22.61 -36.69 7.21
C ASN A 646 -22.58 -36.00 5.84
N ASP A 647 -23.72 -35.82 5.17
CA ASP A 647 -23.75 -35.13 3.87
C ASP A 647 -23.36 -33.66 4.01
N THR A 648 -23.75 -33.03 5.13
CA THR A 648 -23.32 -31.65 5.45
C THR A 648 -21.80 -31.58 5.67
N LEU A 649 -21.21 -32.56 6.35
CA LEU A 649 -19.76 -32.65 6.54
C LEU A 649 -19.02 -32.83 5.21
N ASN A 650 -19.50 -33.73 4.36
CA ASN A 650 -18.95 -33.98 3.04
C ASN A 650 -19.01 -32.73 2.16
N TYR A 651 -20.14 -32.01 2.17
CA TYR A 651 -20.30 -30.75 1.46
C TYR A 651 -19.28 -29.70 1.92
N GLN A 652 -19.12 -29.51 3.23
CA GLN A 652 -18.14 -28.57 3.78
C GLN A 652 -16.69 -28.96 3.43
N ARG A 653 -16.39 -30.27 3.42
CA ARG A 653 -15.09 -30.78 2.97
C ARG A 653 -14.81 -30.46 1.50
N MET A 654 -15.78 -30.67 0.61
CA MET A 654 -15.64 -30.31 -0.81
C MET A 654 -15.42 -28.81 -1.00
N GLN A 655 -16.11 -27.96 -0.23
CA GLN A 655 -15.87 -26.52 -0.25
C GLN A 655 -14.46 -26.17 0.23
N TYR A 656 -14.00 -26.79 1.31
CA TYR A 656 -12.63 -26.60 1.81
C TYR A 656 -11.59 -26.97 0.74
N GLU A 657 -11.73 -28.12 0.10
CA GLU A 657 -10.81 -28.56 -0.96
C GLU A 657 -10.80 -27.60 -2.16
N SER A 658 -11.97 -27.12 -2.58
CA SER A 658 -12.10 -26.09 -3.63
C SER A 658 -11.42 -24.77 -3.24
N ASN A 659 -11.60 -24.33 -1.99
CA ASN A 659 -10.95 -23.13 -1.46
C ASN A 659 -9.43 -23.31 -1.37
N ARG A 660 -8.92 -24.50 -0.99
CA ARG A 660 -7.49 -24.82 -0.97
C ARG A 660 -6.87 -24.78 -2.36
N LEU A 661 -7.56 -25.31 -3.37
CA LEU A 661 -7.13 -25.22 -4.76
C LEU A 661 -7.02 -23.76 -5.21
N SER A 662 -8.06 -22.96 -4.95
CA SER A 662 -8.09 -21.54 -5.30
C SER A 662 -7.00 -20.73 -4.58
N HIS A 663 -6.75 -21.03 -3.29
CA HIS A 663 -5.66 -20.43 -2.52
C HIS A 663 -4.28 -20.82 -3.07
N SER A 664 -4.13 -22.03 -3.63
CA SER A 664 -2.88 -22.44 -4.28
C SER A 664 -2.60 -21.63 -5.55
N PHE A 665 -3.62 -21.36 -6.36
CA PHE A 665 -3.49 -20.44 -7.51
C PHE A 665 -3.18 -19.00 -7.07
N LEU A 666 -3.78 -18.54 -5.96
CA LEU A 666 -3.44 -17.25 -5.37
C LEU A 666 -1.96 -17.19 -4.97
N ALA A 667 -1.45 -18.23 -4.31
CA ALA A 667 -0.06 -18.32 -3.88
C ALA A 667 0.91 -18.23 -5.08
N GLU A 668 0.64 -18.91 -6.18
CA GLU A 668 1.45 -18.79 -7.41
C GLU A 668 1.45 -17.36 -7.98
N LYS A 669 0.31 -16.67 -7.91
CA LYS A 669 0.21 -15.28 -8.36
C LYS A 669 1.00 -14.33 -7.45
N VAL A 670 0.93 -14.55 -6.13
CA VAL A 670 1.70 -13.80 -5.12
C VAL A 670 3.19 -14.04 -5.30
N GLU A 671 3.61 -15.28 -5.56
CA GLU A 671 4.98 -15.66 -5.85
C GLU A 671 5.52 -14.88 -7.06
N LYS A 672 4.82 -14.94 -8.20
CA LYS A 672 5.19 -14.22 -9.43
C LYS A 672 5.29 -12.71 -9.21
N LEU A 673 4.31 -12.14 -8.49
CA LEU A 673 4.31 -10.71 -8.17
C LEU A 673 5.51 -10.32 -7.30
N SER A 674 5.88 -11.16 -6.33
CA SER A 674 6.97 -10.86 -5.40
C SER A 674 8.35 -10.77 -6.08
N LEU A 675 8.50 -11.40 -7.25
CA LEU A 675 9.77 -11.49 -7.98
C LEU A 675 9.91 -10.45 -9.12
N SER A 676 8.87 -9.67 -9.45
CA SER A 676 8.86 -8.81 -10.64
C SER A 676 9.39 -7.37 -10.46
N GLY A 677 10.09 -7.05 -9.35
CA GLY A 677 10.61 -5.70 -9.05
C GLY A 677 9.52 -4.69 -8.64
N ILE A 678 9.85 -3.51 -8.08
CA ILE A 678 8.85 -2.57 -7.52
C ILE A 678 8.40 -1.51 -8.55
N ASN A 679 7.10 -1.50 -8.90
CA ASN A 679 6.43 -0.42 -9.64
C ASN A 679 5.13 0.04 -8.92
N SER A 680 4.66 1.27 -9.17
CA SER A 680 3.48 1.85 -8.48
C SER A 680 2.17 1.08 -8.69
N SER A 681 1.99 0.44 -9.85
CA SER A 681 0.84 -0.44 -10.13
C SER A 681 0.81 -1.71 -9.27
N MET A 682 1.95 -2.11 -8.69
CA MET A 682 2.05 -3.34 -7.90
C MET A 682 1.57 -3.18 -6.47
N SER A 683 1.55 -1.97 -5.91
CA SER A 683 1.03 -1.77 -4.54
C SER A 683 -0.46 -2.10 -4.47
N ALA A 684 -1.25 -1.63 -5.44
CA ALA A 684 -2.69 -1.90 -5.50
C ALA A 684 -2.98 -3.40 -5.75
N GLN A 685 -2.16 -4.06 -6.58
CA GLN A 685 -2.28 -5.50 -6.81
C GLN A 685 -1.93 -6.29 -5.55
N ASN A 686 -0.86 -5.92 -4.84
CA ASN A 686 -0.46 -6.54 -3.59
C ASN A 686 -1.56 -6.48 -2.52
N ASP A 687 -2.14 -5.29 -2.32
CA ASP A 687 -3.22 -5.09 -1.33
C ASP A 687 -4.47 -5.93 -1.65
N SER A 688 -4.82 -6.03 -2.94
CA SER A 688 -5.92 -6.88 -3.41
C SER A 688 -5.65 -8.37 -3.14
N LEU A 689 -4.44 -8.85 -3.42
CA LEU A 689 -4.06 -10.24 -3.16
C LEU A 689 -4.01 -10.56 -1.66
N HIS A 690 -3.54 -9.62 -0.83
CA HIS A 690 -3.51 -9.80 0.62
C HIS A 690 -4.93 -9.91 1.21
N THR A 691 -5.86 -9.09 0.68
CA THR A 691 -7.26 -9.15 1.09
C THR A 691 -7.88 -10.50 0.73
N ALA A 692 -7.64 -10.99 -0.48
CA ALA A 692 -8.09 -12.32 -0.90
C ALA A 692 -7.45 -13.43 -0.04
N GLN A 693 -6.17 -13.32 0.30
CA GLN A 693 -5.49 -14.28 1.15
C GLN A 693 -6.13 -14.37 2.55
N LYS A 694 -6.45 -13.22 3.17
CA LYS A 694 -7.14 -13.18 4.48
C LYS A 694 -8.52 -13.82 4.43
N ASP A 695 -9.26 -13.64 3.33
CA ASP A 695 -10.56 -14.28 3.14
C ASP A 695 -10.45 -15.81 3.12
N TYR A 696 -9.41 -16.36 2.47
CA TYR A 696 -9.16 -17.80 2.51
C TYR A 696 -8.76 -18.31 3.89
N MET A 697 -7.94 -17.56 4.66
CA MET A 697 -7.61 -17.95 6.04
C MET A 697 -8.86 -18.07 6.89
N LYS A 698 -9.75 -17.08 6.80
CA LYS A 698 -11.04 -17.12 7.50
C LYS A 698 -11.86 -18.34 7.10
N LYS A 699 -11.96 -18.65 5.80
CA LYS A 699 -12.68 -19.83 5.31
C LYS A 699 -12.08 -21.15 5.84
N PHE A 700 -10.76 -21.23 6.01
CA PHE A 700 -10.12 -22.41 6.59
C PHE A 700 -10.41 -22.52 8.08
N ASP A 701 -10.33 -21.41 8.82
CA ASP A 701 -10.67 -21.37 10.25
C ASP A 701 -12.14 -21.76 10.48
N ASP A 702 -13.05 -21.20 9.68
CA ASP A 702 -14.49 -21.53 9.74
C ASP A 702 -14.74 -23.02 9.47
N TYR A 703 -14.02 -23.61 8.50
CA TYR A 703 -14.08 -25.05 8.23
C TYR A 703 -13.55 -25.90 9.40
N PHE A 704 -12.40 -25.55 9.98
CA PHE A 704 -11.85 -26.30 11.12
C PHE A 704 -12.72 -26.17 12.37
N HIS A 705 -13.29 -25.00 12.62
CA HIS A 705 -14.26 -24.82 13.70
C HIS A 705 -15.52 -25.66 13.45
N PHE A 706 -16.08 -25.61 12.24
CA PHE A 706 -17.25 -26.41 11.86
C PHE A 706 -16.98 -27.91 12.04
N THR A 707 -15.87 -28.42 11.51
CA THR A 707 -15.54 -29.85 11.59
C THR A 707 -15.35 -30.32 13.02
N ASN A 708 -14.66 -29.53 13.86
CA ASN A 708 -14.50 -29.85 15.28
C ASN A 708 -15.84 -29.90 16.01
N GLU A 709 -16.72 -28.91 15.84
CA GLU A 709 -18.05 -28.92 16.46
C GLU A 709 -18.97 -30.02 15.90
N HIS A 710 -18.84 -30.34 14.61
CA HIS A 710 -19.56 -31.44 13.98
C HIS A 710 -19.15 -32.78 14.62
N TYR A 711 -17.85 -33.08 14.71
CA TYR A 711 -17.37 -34.33 15.33
C TYR A 711 -17.72 -34.42 16.81
N ARG A 712 -17.66 -33.32 17.56
CA ARG A 712 -18.10 -33.28 18.97
C ARG A 712 -19.59 -33.56 19.08
N SER A 713 -20.41 -32.89 18.29
CA SER A 713 -21.87 -33.12 18.29
C SER A 713 -22.19 -34.56 17.92
N LEU A 714 -21.53 -35.11 16.90
CA LEU A 714 -21.66 -36.51 16.51
C LEU A 714 -21.25 -37.47 17.63
N PHE A 715 -20.17 -37.18 18.36
CA PHE A 715 -19.72 -37.98 19.50
C PHE A 715 -20.79 -38.08 20.59
N PHE A 716 -21.36 -36.96 21.03
CA PHE A 716 -22.41 -36.96 22.05
C PHE A 716 -23.74 -37.53 21.53
N SER A 717 -24.04 -37.35 20.24
CA SER A 717 -25.24 -37.91 19.63
C SER A 717 -25.28 -39.45 19.63
N ARG A 718 -24.13 -40.14 19.78
CA ARG A 718 -24.09 -41.61 19.94
C ARG A 718 -24.87 -42.09 21.16
N ASN A 719 -25.02 -41.23 22.17
CA ASN A 719 -25.70 -41.55 23.42
C ASN A 719 -27.18 -41.11 23.44
N ILE A 720 -27.76 -40.61 22.33
CA ILE A 720 -29.15 -40.11 22.32
C ILE A 720 -30.14 -41.16 22.85
N MET A 721 -30.04 -42.41 22.38
CA MET A 721 -30.94 -43.49 22.81
C MET A 721 -30.79 -43.76 24.32
N LYS A 722 -29.57 -43.90 24.80
CA LYS A 722 -29.28 -44.16 26.22
C LYS A 722 -29.79 -43.02 27.12
N VAL A 723 -29.52 -41.77 26.74
CA VAL A 723 -29.99 -40.60 27.50
C VAL A 723 -31.53 -40.51 27.49
N SER A 724 -32.17 -40.84 26.37
CA SER A 724 -33.64 -40.91 26.28
C SER A 724 -34.21 -41.98 27.21
N GLU A 725 -33.64 -43.19 27.20
CA GLU A 725 -34.03 -44.28 28.09
C GLU A 725 -33.85 -43.92 29.56
N ASP A 726 -32.72 -43.29 29.93
CA ASP A 726 -32.45 -42.84 31.29
C ASP A 726 -33.45 -41.77 31.75
N ILE A 727 -33.83 -40.83 30.87
CA ILE A 727 -34.85 -39.80 31.15
C ILE A 727 -36.22 -40.44 31.34
N GLU A 728 -36.62 -41.36 30.46
CA GLU A 728 -37.92 -42.04 30.54
C GLU A 728 -38.02 -42.90 31.81
N TYR A 729 -36.97 -43.64 32.13
CA TYR A 729 -36.89 -44.43 33.36
C TYR A 729 -36.96 -43.54 34.62
N ALA A 730 -36.19 -42.46 34.66
CA ALA A 730 -36.22 -41.52 35.78
C ALA A 730 -37.60 -40.86 35.91
N LEU A 731 -38.24 -40.48 34.79
CA LEU A 731 -39.57 -39.87 34.79
C LEU A 731 -40.64 -40.83 35.32
N ALA A 732 -40.64 -42.09 34.84
CA ALA A 732 -41.55 -43.12 35.32
C ALA A 732 -41.37 -43.40 36.82
N THR A 733 -40.12 -43.41 37.30
CA THR A 733 -39.80 -43.60 38.71
C THR A 733 -40.35 -42.47 39.58
N VAL A 734 -40.14 -41.22 39.18
CA VAL A 734 -40.68 -40.05 39.91
C VAL A 734 -42.20 -40.05 39.90
N GLN A 735 -42.85 -40.40 38.78
CA GLN A 735 -44.31 -40.48 38.69
C GLN A 735 -44.89 -41.56 39.61
N LYS A 736 -44.22 -42.72 39.71
CA LYS A 736 -44.63 -43.80 40.62
C LYS A 736 -44.49 -43.40 42.10
N ILE A 737 -43.40 -42.72 42.46
CA ILE A 737 -43.17 -42.23 43.82
C ILE A 737 -44.18 -41.14 44.19
N ALA A 738 -44.44 -40.19 43.28
CA ALA A 738 -45.42 -39.13 43.48
C ALA A 738 -46.87 -39.65 43.57
N GLY A 739 -47.18 -40.77 42.89
CA GLY A 739 -48.51 -41.41 42.91
C GLY A 739 -48.76 -42.33 44.12
N THR A 740 -47.74 -42.70 44.90
CA THR A 740 -47.87 -43.65 46.02
C THR A 740 -47.07 -43.17 47.24
N GLN A 741 -47.72 -42.45 48.16
CA GLN A 741 -47.09 -41.87 49.36
C GLN A 741 -46.55 -42.90 50.39
N ALA A 742 -46.64 -44.22 50.15
CA ALA A 742 -46.30 -45.25 51.14
C ALA A 742 -45.05 -46.11 50.84
N ASP A 743 -44.41 -46.03 49.66
CA ASP A 743 -43.34 -46.97 49.26
C ASP A 743 -41.97 -46.31 48.93
N SER A 744 -41.79 -45.03 49.28
CA SER A 744 -40.61 -44.24 48.90
C SER A 744 -39.26 -44.82 49.37
N GLU A 745 -39.21 -45.53 50.51
CA GLU A 745 -37.98 -46.12 51.04
C GLU A 745 -37.54 -47.41 50.30
N LYS A 746 -38.48 -48.22 49.81
CA LYS A 746 -38.18 -49.45 49.03
C LYS A 746 -37.62 -49.13 47.65
N ILE A 747 -38.10 -48.07 47.02
CA ILE A 747 -37.65 -47.67 45.67
C ILE A 747 -36.25 -47.06 45.72
N ILE A 748 -35.91 -46.30 46.77
CA ILE A 748 -34.54 -45.80 46.99
C ILE A 748 -33.56 -46.97 47.19
N GLN A 749 -33.94 -48.01 47.93
CA GLN A 749 -33.14 -49.23 48.07
C GLN A 749 -33.03 -50.01 46.76
N GLN A 750 -34.07 -50.05 45.92
CA GLN A 750 -34.00 -50.67 44.59
C GLN A 750 -33.08 -49.91 43.63
N MET A 751 -33.13 -48.57 43.62
CA MET A 751 -32.21 -47.76 42.81
C MET A 751 -30.75 -47.96 43.25
N GLN A 752 -30.49 -48.01 44.56
CA GLN A 752 -29.16 -48.31 45.10
C GLN A 752 -28.72 -49.74 44.75
N GLY A 753 -29.62 -50.72 44.84
CA GLY A 753 -29.33 -52.11 44.49
C GLY A 753 -29.13 -52.35 42.99
N GLN A 754 -29.83 -51.61 42.11
CA GLN A 754 -29.62 -51.67 40.66
C GLN A 754 -28.31 -51.00 40.26
N GLN A 755 -27.91 -49.91 40.92
CA GLN A 755 -26.59 -49.31 40.71
C GLN A 755 -25.47 -50.32 41.08
N GLU A 756 -25.60 -51.01 42.21
CA GLU A 756 -24.66 -52.07 42.62
C GLU A 756 -24.68 -53.29 41.68
N GLN A 757 -25.82 -53.61 41.05
CA GLN A 757 -25.91 -54.65 40.03
C GLN A 757 -25.23 -54.21 38.73
N ILE A 758 -25.40 -52.97 38.29
CA ILE A 758 -24.71 -52.42 37.12
C ILE A 758 -23.20 -52.42 37.35
N ASP A 759 -22.74 -52.01 38.53
CA ASP A 759 -21.31 -52.05 38.88
C ASP A 759 -20.76 -53.48 38.85
N LYS A 760 -21.52 -54.47 39.33
CA LYS A 760 -21.17 -55.90 39.26
C LYS A 760 -21.22 -56.48 37.85
N GLU A 761 -22.18 -56.06 37.02
CA GLU A 761 -22.32 -56.48 35.62
C GLU A 761 -21.13 -55.95 34.79
N ILE A 762 -20.72 -54.70 35.02
CA ILE A 762 -19.53 -54.10 34.42
C ILE A 762 -18.26 -54.86 34.85
N GLU A 763 -18.14 -55.20 36.13
CA GLU A 763 -17.00 -55.96 36.65
C GLU A 763 -16.95 -57.40 36.10
N ARG A 764 -18.12 -58.02 35.90
CA ARG A 764 -18.25 -59.32 35.26
C ARG A 764 -17.91 -59.27 33.77
N LEU A 765 -18.42 -58.29 33.04
CA LEU A 765 -18.10 -58.10 31.61
C LEU A 765 -16.61 -57.80 31.40
N LYS A 766 -15.97 -57.05 32.31
CA LYS A 766 -14.51 -56.87 32.33
C LYS A 766 -13.78 -58.22 32.45
N LYS A 767 -14.20 -59.09 33.37
CA LYS A 767 -13.61 -60.44 33.52
C LYS A 767 -13.87 -61.35 32.33
N GLU A 768 -15.08 -61.32 31.76
CA GLU A 768 -15.41 -62.10 30.55
C GLU A 768 -14.58 -61.63 29.33
N MET A 769 -14.32 -60.32 29.20
CA MET A 769 -13.40 -59.82 28.17
C MET A 769 -11.95 -60.24 28.41
N GLU A 770 -11.46 -60.22 29.65
CA GLU A 770 -10.11 -60.72 29.99
C GLU A 770 -9.95 -62.23 29.74
N GLU A 771 -10.99 -63.02 29.98
CA GLU A 771 -11.00 -64.47 29.67
C GLU A 771 -11.08 -64.76 28.17
N LEU A 772 -11.78 -63.91 27.40
CA LEU A 772 -11.81 -64.01 25.94
C LEU A 772 -10.47 -63.61 25.31
N GLN A 773 -9.77 -62.62 25.86
CA GLN A 773 -8.42 -62.27 25.45
C GLN A 773 -7.41 -63.39 25.74
N LYS A 774 -7.47 -64.02 26.92
CA LYS A 774 -6.60 -65.19 27.26
C LYS A 774 -6.86 -66.45 26.46
N LYS A 775 -8.00 -66.55 25.76
CA LYS A 775 -8.32 -67.65 24.83
C LYS A 775 -7.95 -67.34 23.37
N ALA A 776 -7.62 -66.08 23.08
CA ALA A 776 -7.20 -65.63 21.76
C ALA A 776 -5.66 -65.57 21.61
N ASP A 777 -4.93 -65.57 22.73
CA ASP A 777 -3.50 -65.92 22.82
C ASP A 777 -3.31 -67.44 22.92
#